data_AF-A0A416DE61-F1
#
_entry.id   AF-A0A416DE61-F1
#
_cell.length_a   1.000
_cell.length_b   1.000
_cell.length_c   1.000
_cell.angle_alpha   90.00
_cell.angle_beta   90.00
_cell.angle_gamma   90.00
#
_symmetry.space_group_name_H-M   'P 1'
#
loop_
_entity.id
_entity.type
_entity.pdbx_description
1 polymer ?
#
loop_
_entity_poly.entity_id
_entity_poly.type
_entity_poly.pdbx_seq_one_letter_code
_entity_poly.pdbx_strand_id
1 'polypeptide(L)'
;MKLTERLGKEWVFFDGGMGTILQEHGLKAGELPETWNLSHPDEIIALNRSYFEAGCDVVNTNTFGANALKYPDNLQEIVQAAVSHAKTARQQAGREDAYIALDIGPTGKLLQPMGDLPFERAVELFGETIRIGAAAGADLVLIETMSDSYEAKAAVLAAKENCDLPVLVTLIFDEKGKLLTGGTVDSTVSMLEGLRVDALGVNCGLGPKQMHPIIERLTQVSSLPIIVNPNAGLPRSENGKTVFDIAPAEFSDLMEEIAGMGVQALGGCCGTTPEHLRLTIEKCRKVPFRPPVAKRRTVVSSFSQAVEIGPKPVIIGERINPTGKSKFKAALRENNIEYILGEGMAQEDSGAHILDVNVGLPEIDEPVMMERVVTRLQSVIALPLQIDTSDTIAMERGMRLYNGKPMINSVSGKMESMEAVFPLVRKYGGVVVGLALDENGIPSTAEGRIRIAKKIYDTAEKYGIPHEDIVIDGLAMTISSDSGSALVTLETLRRIRDELHGHSILGVSNISFGLPQREIVNSNFFTMAMQSGLSCAIINPNNEAMMKSYRSYLALANLDEQCAGYIAAYGNQPAAAPAAAGGTAMPLAESIERGLRERAIDAAKEMLQTVPPLEVVNNELIPALDRVGKGFEKGTVFLPQLLMSAEAAKAAFEVVKDAMKGESQQIKGKIILATVKGDIHDIGKNIVKVLLENYAYQVLDLGKDVPPEVIVDTAIKEDVPVVGLSALMTTTVVSMEDTIKQLREKKPGTKVVVGGAVLTQEYADSIGADCYAKDAMATVHYADSVFGV
;
A
#
# COMPACT_ATOMS: atom_id res chain seq x y z
N MET A 1 -14.18 -3.12 31.04
CA MET A 1 -14.15 -4.11 29.94
C MET A 1 -13.39 -3.45 28.81
N LYS A 2 -12.47 -4.14 28.14
CA LYS A 2 -11.78 -3.59 26.95
C LYS A 2 -12.61 -3.85 25.70
N LEU A 3 -12.50 -3.00 24.66
CA LEU A 3 -13.21 -3.21 23.40
C LEU A 3 -12.93 -4.60 22.79
N THR A 4 -11.69 -5.08 22.89
CA THR A 4 -11.27 -6.42 22.40
C THR A 4 -11.97 -7.59 23.10
N GLU A 5 -12.64 -7.34 24.23
CA GLU A 5 -13.45 -8.36 24.90
C GLU A 5 -14.84 -8.49 24.27
N ARG A 6 -15.34 -7.45 23.57
CA ARG A 6 -16.63 -7.42 22.85
C ARG A 6 -16.47 -7.63 21.34
N LEU A 7 -15.49 -6.96 20.73
CA LEU A 7 -15.30 -6.96 19.29
C LEU A 7 -15.04 -8.38 18.77
N GLY A 8 -15.79 -8.79 17.75
CA GLY A 8 -15.75 -10.15 17.22
C GLY A 8 -16.56 -11.18 18.01
N LYS A 9 -17.25 -10.78 19.10
CA LYS A 9 -18.13 -11.66 19.89
C LYS A 9 -19.59 -11.19 19.90
N GLU A 10 -19.81 -9.91 19.69
CA GLU A 10 -21.12 -9.29 19.53
C GLU A 10 -21.03 -8.09 18.58
N TRP A 11 -22.20 -7.58 18.17
CA TRP A 11 -22.27 -6.37 17.35
C TRP A 11 -21.69 -5.17 18.10
N VAL A 12 -20.81 -4.44 17.43
CA VAL A 12 -20.27 -3.15 17.89
C VAL A 12 -20.67 -2.09 16.88
N PHE A 13 -21.27 -0.99 17.34
CA PHE A 13 -21.68 0.10 16.48
C PHE A 13 -20.80 1.35 16.67
N PHE A 14 -20.24 1.84 15.57
CA PHE A 14 -19.50 3.10 15.53
C PHE A 14 -20.47 4.27 15.28
N ASP A 15 -20.00 5.48 15.53
CA ASP A 15 -20.73 6.72 15.25
C ASP A 15 -20.76 7.04 13.75
N GLY A 16 -21.13 8.29 13.44
CA GLY A 16 -21.32 8.78 12.08
C GLY A 16 -20.42 9.96 11.74
N GLY A 17 -20.81 10.69 10.68
CA GLY A 17 -20.02 11.80 10.16
C GLY A 17 -20.06 13.04 11.06
N MET A 18 -18.91 13.40 11.64
CA MET A 18 -18.77 14.62 12.42
C MET A 18 -18.67 15.87 11.54
N GLY A 19 -17.73 15.88 10.57
CA GLY A 19 -17.42 17.07 9.78
C GLY A 19 -18.63 17.66 9.03
N THR A 20 -19.48 16.79 8.46
CA THR A 20 -20.69 17.21 7.74
C THR A 20 -21.72 17.85 8.67
N ILE A 21 -21.87 17.36 9.91
CA ILE A 21 -22.78 17.95 10.89
C ILE A 21 -22.26 19.29 11.40
N LEU A 22 -20.94 19.42 11.61
CA LEU A 22 -20.35 20.70 11.97
C LEU A 22 -20.57 21.77 10.90
N GLN A 23 -20.54 21.39 9.61
CA GLN A 23 -20.90 22.32 8.53
C GLN A 23 -22.37 22.77 8.60
N GLU A 24 -23.30 21.89 8.95
CA GLU A 24 -24.70 22.25 9.17
C GLU A 24 -24.87 23.19 10.37
N HIS A 25 -24.04 23.06 11.39
CA HIS A 25 -23.99 23.95 12.56
C HIS A 25 -23.25 25.27 12.31
N GLY A 26 -22.58 25.43 11.17
CA GLY A 26 -21.98 26.69 10.74
C GLY A 26 -20.46 26.70 10.61
N LEU A 27 -19.79 25.55 10.68
CA LEU A 27 -18.37 25.43 10.34
C LEU A 27 -18.15 25.96 8.92
N LYS A 28 -17.30 26.99 8.80
CA LYS A 28 -17.11 27.68 7.52
C LYS A 28 -16.28 26.82 6.57
N ALA A 29 -16.47 27.05 5.27
CA ALA A 29 -15.65 26.42 4.25
C ALA A 29 -14.16 26.73 4.50
N GLY A 30 -13.38 25.66 4.64
CA GLY A 30 -11.95 25.71 4.93
C GLY A 30 -11.56 26.00 6.39
N GLU A 31 -12.52 26.11 7.31
CA GLU A 31 -12.25 26.10 8.74
C GLU A 31 -11.92 24.67 9.20
N LEU A 32 -10.86 24.53 10.01
CA LEU A 32 -10.42 23.21 10.46
C LEU A 32 -11.30 22.71 11.62
N PRO A 33 -11.97 21.54 11.49
CA PRO A 33 -12.93 21.05 12.49
C PRO A 33 -12.38 20.93 13.91
N GLU A 34 -11.11 20.54 14.07
CA GLU A 34 -10.55 20.24 15.39
C GLU A 34 -10.34 21.51 16.24
N THR A 35 -10.35 22.70 15.62
CA THR A 35 -10.33 23.98 16.35
C THR A 35 -11.58 24.19 17.21
N TRP A 36 -12.71 23.57 16.82
CA TRP A 36 -13.97 23.66 17.57
C TRP A 36 -13.93 22.95 18.92
N ASN A 37 -12.94 22.07 19.15
CA ASN A 37 -12.67 21.55 20.48
C ASN A 37 -12.36 22.67 21.50
N LEU A 38 -11.81 23.79 21.05
CA LEU A 38 -11.47 24.93 21.91
C LEU A 38 -12.51 26.05 21.78
N SER A 39 -12.97 26.35 20.57
CA SER A 39 -13.87 27.49 20.32
C SER A 39 -15.36 27.20 20.54
N HIS A 40 -15.81 25.95 20.35
CA HIS A 40 -17.22 25.54 20.44
C HIS A 40 -17.38 24.21 21.23
N PRO A 41 -16.87 24.11 22.47
CA PRO A 41 -16.84 22.85 23.22
C PRO A 41 -18.23 22.26 23.45
N ASP A 42 -19.23 23.10 23.72
CA ASP A 42 -20.61 22.65 23.98
C ASP A 42 -21.24 21.97 22.75
N GLU A 43 -20.89 22.41 21.54
CA GLU A 43 -21.38 21.79 20.30
C GLU A 43 -20.76 20.41 20.07
N ILE A 44 -19.46 20.26 20.33
CA ILE A 44 -18.77 18.97 20.24
C ILE A 44 -19.32 17.99 21.29
N ILE A 45 -19.52 18.45 22.53
CA ILE A 45 -20.13 17.63 23.60
C ILE A 45 -21.54 17.20 23.21
N ALA A 46 -22.37 18.12 22.71
CA ALA A 46 -23.73 17.82 22.29
C ALA A 46 -23.77 16.80 21.14
N LEU A 47 -22.90 16.95 20.15
CA LEU A 47 -22.81 16.02 19.02
C LEU A 47 -22.38 14.62 19.48
N ASN A 48 -21.29 14.50 20.24
CA ASN A 48 -20.84 13.22 20.78
C ASN A 48 -21.93 12.56 21.63
N ARG A 49 -22.66 13.36 22.43
CA ARG A 49 -23.76 12.86 23.26
C ARG A 49 -24.88 12.29 22.40
N SER A 50 -25.22 12.95 21.30
CA SER A 50 -26.29 12.50 20.39
C SER A 50 -25.99 11.14 19.75
N TYR A 51 -24.72 10.82 19.45
CA TYR A 51 -24.33 9.48 18.97
C TYR A 51 -24.41 8.41 20.07
N PHE A 52 -23.99 8.73 21.30
CA PHE A 52 -24.18 7.83 22.43
C PHE A 52 -25.67 7.55 22.73
N GLU A 53 -26.52 8.58 22.64
CA GLU A 53 -27.98 8.49 22.79
C GLU A 53 -28.63 7.69 21.64
N ALA A 54 -28.09 7.78 20.42
CA ALA A 54 -28.50 6.94 19.29
C ALA A 54 -28.18 5.45 19.48
N GLY A 55 -27.28 5.12 20.42
CA GLY A 55 -26.94 3.76 20.80
C GLY A 55 -25.57 3.29 20.31
N CYS A 56 -24.73 4.17 19.75
CA CYS A 56 -23.37 3.83 19.32
C CYS A 56 -22.54 3.33 20.51
N ASP A 57 -21.74 2.29 20.28
CA ASP A 57 -20.81 1.70 21.25
C ASP A 57 -19.44 2.39 21.23
N VAL A 58 -19.07 2.98 20.11
CA VAL A 58 -17.82 3.71 19.91
C VAL A 58 -18.14 5.08 19.33
N VAL A 59 -17.59 6.14 19.93
CA VAL A 59 -17.68 7.52 19.42
C VAL A 59 -16.27 8.07 19.22
N ASN A 60 -16.04 8.65 18.04
CA ASN A 60 -14.77 9.22 17.62
C ASN A 60 -14.55 10.58 18.28
N THR A 61 -13.31 10.86 18.71
CA THR A 61 -12.91 12.21 19.09
C THR A 61 -12.82 13.10 17.85
N ASN A 62 -13.05 14.40 17.99
CA ASN A 62 -12.83 15.37 16.92
C ASN A 62 -11.32 15.62 16.72
N THR A 63 -10.60 14.62 16.21
CA THR A 63 -9.14 14.62 16.07
C THR A 63 -8.64 14.06 14.74
N PHE A 64 -9.54 13.77 13.79
CA PHE A 64 -9.22 13.25 12.46
C PHE A 64 -7.96 13.86 11.83
N GLY A 65 -7.91 15.20 11.74
CA GLY A 65 -6.78 15.94 11.20
C GLY A 65 -5.75 16.40 12.23
N ALA A 66 -5.88 16.06 13.51
CA ALA A 66 -5.01 16.59 14.56
C ALA A 66 -3.59 16.01 14.49
N ASN A 67 -2.65 16.76 13.92
CA ASN A 67 -1.22 16.45 13.94
C ASN A 67 -0.38 17.73 13.94
N ALA A 68 0.91 17.62 14.26
CA ALA A 68 1.80 18.77 14.40
C ALA A 68 2.09 19.53 13.08
N LEU A 69 1.74 18.99 11.91
CA LEU A 69 1.81 19.74 10.64
C LEU A 69 0.66 20.74 10.51
N LYS A 70 -0.53 20.40 11.02
CA LYS A 70 -1.71 21.29 11.02
C LYS A 70 -1.78 22.18 12.26
N TYR A 71 -1.34 21.66 13.41
CA TYR A 71 -1.48 22.31 14.72
C TYR A 71 -0.16 22.38 15.50
N PRO A 72 0.86 23.09 14.99
CA PRO A 72 2.20 23.10 15.60
C PRO A 72 2.22 23.65 17.03
N ASP A 73 1.32 24.58 17.36
CA ASP A 73 1.36 25.31 18.63
C ASP A 73 0.32 24.84 19.67
N ASN A 74 -0.73 24.14 19.25
CA ASN A 74 -1.89 23.81 20.09
C ASN A 74 -2.41 22.37 19.95
N LEU A 75 -1.64 21.47 19.32
CA LEU A 75 -2.01 20.05 19.18
C LEU A 75 -2.42 19.42 20.51
N GLN A 76 -1.63 19.65 21.57
CA GLN A 76 -1.90 19.06 22.87
C GLN A 76 -3.24 19.50 23.46
N GLU A 77 -3.53 20.80 23.41
CA GLU A 77 -4.78 21.37 23.92
C GLU A 77 -6.00 20.84 23.15
N ILE A 78 -5.89 20.81 21.81
CA ILE A 78 -6.95 20.30 20.93
C ILE A 78 -7.28 18.84 21.24
N VAL A 79 -6.27 17.96 21.31
CA VAL A 79 -6.47 16.53 21.51
C VAL A 79 -6.99 16.24 22.93
N GLN A 80 -6.44 16.92 23.95
CA GLN A 80 -6.92 16.78 25.33
C GLN A 80 -8.37 17.24 25.49
N ALA A 81 -8.73 18.37 24.88
CA ALA A 81 -10.10 18.88 24.88
C ALA A 81 -11.05 17.89 24.18
N ALA A 82 -10.70 17.37 23.00
CA ALA A 82 -11.53 16.43 22.26
C ALA A 82 -11.86 15.17 23.07
N VAL A 83 -10.86 14.56 23.73
CA VAL A 83 -11.05 13.39 24.59
C VAL A 83 -11.91 13.74 25.82
N SER A 84 -11.68 14.91 26.44
CA SER A 84 -12.47 15.38 27.58
C SER A 84 -13.95 15.61 27.21
N HIS A 85 -14.21 16.15 26.02
CA HIS A 85 -15.56 16.39 25.51
C HIS A 85 -16.30 15.07 25.28
N ALA A 86 -15.64 14.08 24.66
CA ALA A 86 -16.21 12.74 24.49
C ALA A 86 -16.51 12.05 25.83
N LYS A 87 -15.65 12.20 26.85
CA LYS A 87 -15.91 11.71 28.21
C LYS A 87 -17.13 12.35 28.85
N THR A 88 -17.22 13.67 28.73
CA THR A 88 -18.35 14.44 29.25
C THR A 88 -19.65 14.01 28.57
N ALA A 89 -19.63 13.88 27.24
CA ALA A 89 -20.76 13.39 26.45
C ALA A 89 -21.20 11.97 26.85
N ARG A 90 -20.24 11.04 27.01
CA ARG A 90 -20.50 9.67 27.45
C ARG A 90 -21.20 9.63 28.81
N GLN A 91 -20.71 10.42 29.76
CA GLN A 91 -21.28 10.53 31.10
C GLN A 91 -22.70 11.12 31.05
N GLN A 92 -22.92 12.19 30.27
CA GLN A 92 -24.24 12.81 30.12
C GLN A 92 -25.27 11.88 29.47
N ALA A 93 -24.84 11.04 28.53
CA ALA A 93 -25.69 10.03 27.90
C ALA A 93 -25.93 8.78 28.79
N GLY A 94 -25.22 8.65 29.91
CA GLY A 94 -25.29 7.47 30.78
C GLY A 94 -24.72 6.20 30.15
N ARG A 95 -23.77 6.32 29.21
CA ARG A 95 -23.20 5.23 28.40
C ARG A 95 -21.79 4.83 28.86
N GLU A 96 -21.61 4.57 30.14
CA GLU A 96 -20.30 4.11 30.68
C GLU A 96 -19.85 2.74 30.14
N ASP A 97 -20.73 2.03 29.42
CA ASP A 97 -20.46 0.80 28.66
C ASP A 97 -19.83 1.05 27.27
N ALA A 98 -19.80 2.30 26.81
CA ALA A 98 -19.32 2.71 25.50
C ALA A 98 -17.87 3.25 25.54
N TYR A 99 -17.24 3.31 24.37
CA TYR A 99 -15.82 3.60 24.20
C TYR A 99 -15.59 4.90 23.44
N ILE A 100 -14.48 5.56 23.76
CA ILE A 100 -14.02 6.77 23.09
C ILE A 100 -12.84 6.40 22.21
N ALA A 101 -12.99 6.57 20.89
CA ALA A 101 -11.92 6.33 19.94
C ALA A 101 -11.11 7.59 19.70
N LEU A 102 -9.79 7.50 19.94
CA LEU A 102 -8.88 8.49 19.43
C LEU A 102 -8.81 8.34 17.91
N ASP A 103 -9.49 9.24 17.23
CA ASP A 103 -9.58 9.28 15.77
C ASP A 103 -8.32 9.89 15.16
N ILE A 104 -7.67 9.13 14.28
CA ILE A 104 -6.42 9.46 13.59
C ILE A 104 -6.63 9.26 12.08
N GLY A 105 -6.75 10.37 11.35
CA GLY A 105 -6.76 10.39 9.90
C GLY A 105 -5.36 10.47 9.27
N PRO A 106 -5.26 10.47 7.93
CA PRO A 106 -3.98 10.62 7.22
C PRO A 106 -3.34 11.99 7.48
N THR A 107 -2.01 12.06 7.35
CA THR A 107 -1.25 13.32 7.48
C THR A 107 -1.54 14.29 6.33
N GLY A 108 -2.02 13.77 5.20
CA GLY A 108 -2.23 14.50 3.95
C GLY A 108 -0.96 14.67 3.11
N LYS A 109 0.11 13.93 3.44
CA LYS A 109 1.35 13.88 2.69
C LYS A 109 1.65 12.46 2.22
N LEU A 110 2.19 12.33 1.01
CA LEU A 110 2.78 11.06 0.58
C LEU A 110 4.12 10.85 1.29
N LEU A 111 4.38 9.60 1.66
CA LEU A 111 5.64 9.21 2.27
C LEU A 111 6.72 9.04 1.19
N GLN A 112 7.97 9.29 1.57
CA GLN A 112 9.12 8.99 0.71
C GLN A 112 9.17 7.49 0.35
N PRO A 113 9.58 7.12 -0.88
CA PRO A 113 10.11 8.01 -1.92
C PRO A 113 9.05 8.67 -2.81
N MET A 114 7.75 8.38 -2.65
CA MET A 114 6.69 8.92 -3.52
C MET A 114 6.30 10.37 -3.20
N GLY A 115 6.55 10.80 -1.96
CA GLY A 115 6.34 12.18 -1.52
C GLY A 115 7.52 12.75 -0.74
N ASP A 116 7.25 13.81 0.01
CA ASP A 116 8.24 14.60 0.73
C ASP A 116 8.43 14.17 2.19
N LEU A 117 7.46 13.48 2.79
CA LEU A 117 7.47 13.12 4.21
C LEU A 117 8.29 11.84 4.48
N PRO A 118 9.39 11.89 5.26
CA PRO A 118 10.11 10.68 5.66
C PRO A 118 9.24 9.75 6.52
N PHE A 119 9.40 8.43 6.35
CA PHE A 119 8.62 7.43 7.11
C PHE A 119 8.72 7.61 8.62
N GLU A 120 9.94 7.75 9.16
CA GLU A 120 10.13 7.95 10.60
C GLU A 120 9.49 9.25 11.09
N ARG A 121 9.47 10.30 10.27
CA ARG A 121 8.79 11.53 10.63
C ARG A 121 7.27 11.34 10.68
N ALA A 122 6.70 10.54 9.80
CA ALA A 122 5.28 10.16 9.88
C ALA A 122 4.98 9.37 11.17
N VAL A 123 5.83 8.40 11.54
CA VAL A 123 5.70 7.65 12.81
C VAL A 123 5.74 8.60 14.01
N GLU A 124 6.67 9.56 14.04
CA GLU A 124 6.75 10.57 15.09
C GLU A 124 5.50 11.44 15.19
N LEU A 125 4.99 11.93 14.05
CA LEU A 125 3.81 12.78 13.97
C LEU A 125 2.56 12.07 14.52
N PHE A 126 2.32 10.83 14.09
CA PHE A 126 1.23 10.02 14.64
C PHE A 126 1.45 9.72 16.12
N GLY A 127 2.69 9.38 16.51
CA GLY A 127 3.03 9.03 17.88
C GLY A 127 2.78 10.17 18.85
N GLU A 128 2.98 11.42 18.44
CA GLU A 128 2.69 12.61 19.24
C GLU A 128 1.20 12.72 19.60
N THR A 129 0.32 12.70 18.60
CA THR A 129 -1.14 12.73 18.81
C THR A 129 -1.61 11.55 19.67
N ILE A 130 -1.08 10.34 19.41
CA ILE A 130 -1.45 9.12 20.12
C ILE A 130 -1.04 9.18 21.59
N ARG A 131 0.19 9.61 21.92
CA ARG A 131 0.62 9.79 23.31
C ARG A 131 -0.30 10.75 24.07
N ILE A 132 -0.68 11.87 23.44
CA ILE A 132 -1.55 12.87 24.06
C ILE A 132 -2.95 12.29 24.31
N GLY A 133 -3.56 11.67 23.30
CA GLY A 133 -4.92 11.13 23.41
C GLY A 133 -5.01 9.94 24.37
N ALA A 134 -4.01 9.04 24.35
CA ALA A 134 -3.94 7.93 25.29
C ALA A 134 -3.77 8.42 26.74
N ALA A 135 -2.90 9.42 26.98
CA ALA A 135 -2.74 10.02 28.31
C ALA A 135 -3.99 10.79 28.78
N ALA A 136 -4.73 11.41 27.85
CA ALA A 136 -6.03 12.02 28.12
C ALA A 136 -7.12 10.97 28.41
N GLY A 137 -6.86 9.70 28.10
CA GLY A 137 -7.67 8.54 28.45
C GLY A 137 -8.74 8.19 27.42
N ALA A 138 -8.37 8.20 26.13
CA ALA A 138 -9.09 7.46 25.09
C ALA A 138 -9.06 5.95 25.36
N ASP A 139 -10.05 5.21 24.86
CA ASP A 139 -10.20 3.78 25.12
C ASP A 139 -9.59 2.89 24.01
N LEU A 140 -9.40 3.45 22.81
CA LEU A 140 -8.81 2.81 21.63
C LEU A 140 -8.19 3.86 20.69
N VAL A 141 -7.36 3.41 19.75
CA VAL A 141 -6.88 4.20 18.61
C VAL A 141 -7.59 3.71 17.35
N LEU A 142 -8.32 4.59 16.67
CA LEU A 142 -8.90 4.33 15.36
C LEU A 142 -8.09 5.08 14.31
N ILE A 143 -7.36 4.35 13.49
CA ILE A 143 -6.63 4.88 12.35
C ILE A 143 -7.55 4.75 11.14
N GLU A 144 -8.22 5.81 10.72
CA GLU A 144 -9.23 5.74 9.66
C GLU A 144 -8.87 6.50 8.39
N THR A 145 -9.59 6.19 7.31
CA THR A 145 -9.53 6.96 6.05
C THR A 145 -8.14 6.90 5.40
N MET A 146 -7.38 5.84 5.67
CA MET A 146 -6.04 5.66 5.11
C MET A 146 -6.14 5.24 3.64
N SER A 147 -5.53 6.04 2.76
CA SER A 147 -5.50 5.80 1.31
C SER A 147 -4.16 5.24 0.81
N ASP A 148 -3.19 5.07 1.71
CA ASP A 148 -1.86 4.53 1.45
C ASP A 148 -1.47 3.51 2.52
N SER A 149 -0.97 2.34 2.12
CA SER A 149 -0.60 1.27 3.05
C SER A 149 0.65 1.59 3.86
N TYR A 150 1.57 2.39 3.32
CA TYR A 150 2.81 2.74 4.00
C TYR A 150 2.57 3.75 5.13
N GLU A 151 1.68 4.72 4.90
CA GLU A 151 1.18 5.65 5.90
C GLU A 151 0.39 4.91 6.99
N ALA A 152 -0.49 3.99 6.60
CA ALA A 152 -1.21 3.13 7.55
C ALA A 152 -0.23 2.32 8.42
N LYS A 153 0.84 1.76 7.82
CA LYS A 153 1.90 1.08 8.58
C LYS A 153 2.60 2.03 9.56
N ALA A 154 2.96 3.24 9.13
CA ALA A 154 3.58 4.24 9.99
C ALA A 154 2.69 4.57 11.20
N ALA A 155 1.39 4.77 10.98
CA ALA A 155 0.41 5.04 12.04
C ALA A 155 0.25 3.85 13.01
N VAL A 156 0.21 2.62 12.49
CA VAL A 156 0.11 1.40 13.32
C VAL A 156 1.37 1.21 14.19
N LEU A 157 2.56 1.42 13.62
CA LEU A 157 3.80 1.38 14.39
C LEU A 157 3.81 2.47 15.46
N ALA A 158 3.41 3.69 15.10
CA ALA A 158 3.28 4.79 16.05
C ALA A 158 2.33 4.43 17.21
N ALA A 159 1.17 3.83 16.93
CA ALA A 159 0.23 3.40 17.95
C ALA A 159 0.85 2.39 18.92
N LYS A 160 1.44 1.32 18.37
CA LYS A 160 2.03 0.21 19.15
C LYS A 160 3.29 0.59 19.91
N GLU A 161 4.02 1.61 19.47
CA GLU A 161 5.23 2.10 20.14
C GLU A 161 4.91 3.11 21.27
N ASN A 162 3.69 3.66 21.29
CA ASN A 162 3.33 4.76 22.19
C ASN A 162 2.18 4.47 23.15
N CYS A 163 1.44 3.37 22.97
CA CYS A 163 0.40 2.94 23.90
C CYS A 163 0.07 1.44 23.76
N ASP A 164 -0.66 0.90 24.75
CA ASP A 164 -1.19 -0.48 24.76
C ASP A 164 -2.70 -0.54 24.46
N LEU A 165 -3.26 0.55 23.90
CA LEU A 165 -4.67 0.60 23.52
C LEU A 165 -4.95 -0.30 22.31
N PRO A 166 -6.18 -0.83 22.16
CA PRO A 166 -6.58 -1.50 20.93
C PRO A 166 -6.40 -0.58 19.72
N VAL A 167 -5.87 -1.13 18.63
CA VAL A 167 -5.60 -0.41 17.37
C VAL A 167 -6.48 -0.98 16.27
N LEU A 168 -7.38 -0.16 15.73
CA LEU A 168 -8.22 -0.53 14.60
C LEU A 168 -7.85 0.34 13.39
N VAL A 169 -7.94 -0.24 12.19
CA VAL A 169 -7.53 0.45 10.96
C VAL A 169 -8.63 0.37 9.91
N THR A 170 -9.10 1.49 9.39
CA THR A 170 -9.99 1.51 8.23
C THR A 170 -9.34 2.22 7.04
N LEU A 171 -9.59 1.67 5.86
CA LEU A 171 -8.96 2.07 4.60
C LEU A 171 -10.01 2.61 3.63
N ILE A 172 -9.58 3.44 2.67
CA ILE A 172 -10.40 3.80 1.51
C ILE A 172 -9.87 3.11 0.26
N PHE A 173 -10.70 2.26 -0.34
CA PHE A 173 -10.46 1.70 -1.66
C PHE A 173 -11.34 2.39 -2.71
N ASP A 174 -10.83 2.47 -3.93
CA ASP A 174 -11.64 2.80 -5.11
C ASP A 174 -12.62 1.67 -5.48
N GLU A 175 -13.44 1.89 -6.50
CA GLU A 175 -14.41 0.89 -6.99
C GLU A 175 -13.75 -0.41 -7.50
N LYS A 176 -12.44 -0.39 -7.78
CA LYS A 176 -11.66 -1.57 -8.20
C LYS A 176 -11.01 -2.29 -7.01
N GLY A 177 -11.24 -1.84 -5.78
CA GLY A 177 -10.64 -2.42 -4.58
C GLY A 177 -9.16 -2.08 -4.41
N LYS A 178 -8.75 -0.89 -4.86
CA LYS A 178 -7.37 -0.39 -4.78
C LYS A 178 -7.24 0.87 -3.93
N LEU A 179 -6.18 0.92 -3.13
CA LEU A 179 -5.70 2.14 -2.48
C LEU A 179 -5.08 3.10 -3.51
N LEU A 180 -4.89 4.37 -3.13
CA LEU A 180 -4.29 5.41 -3.98
C LEU A 180 -2.94 4.99 -4.57
N THR A 181 -2.11 4.31 -3.78
CA THR A 181 -0.77 3.83 -4.19
C THR A 181 -0.76 2.42 -4.78
N GLY A 182 -1.95 1.85 -5.05
CA GLY A 182 -2.11 0.56 -5.74
C GLY A 182 -2.28 -0.66 -4.82
N GLY A 183 -2.32 -0.45 -3.50
CA GLY A 183 -2.54 -1.53 -2.53
C GLY A 183 -3.87 -2.23 -2.71
N THR A 184 -3.87 -3.57 -2.67
CA THR A 184 -5.09 -4.39 -2.78
C THR A 184 -5.66 -4.70 -1.41
N VAL A 185 -6.92 -5.15 -1.37
CA VAL A 185 -7.53 -5.74 -0.17
C VAL A 185 -6.63 -6.84 0.39
N ASP A 186 -6.12 -7.76 -0.44
CA ASP A 186 -5.23 -8.84 0.00
C ASP A 186 -3.90 -8.36 0.58
N SER A 187 -3.22 -7.43 -0.10
CA SER A 187 -1.88 -6.98 0.33
C SER A 187 -1.95 -6.22 1.66
N THR A 188 -2.97 -5.39 1.82
CA THR A 188 -3.23 -4.58 3.01
C THR A 188 -3.70 -5.42 4.19
N VAL A 189 -4.64 -6.36 3.99
CA VAL A 189 -5.07 -7.29 5.05
C VAL A 189 -3.89 -8.12 5.55
N SER A 190 -3.09 -8.70 4.65
CA SER A 190 -1.89 -9.46 5.02
C SER A 190 -0.92 -8.63 5.88
N MET A 191 -0.66 -7.38 5.48
CA MET A 191 0.20 -6.46 6.22
C MET A 191 -0.37 -6.12 7.61
N LEU A 192 -1.65 -5.73 7.69
CA LEU A 192 -2.29 -5.32 8.94
C LEU A 192 -2.44 -6.48 9.94
N GLU A 193 -2.75 -7.68 9.45
CA GLU A 193 -2.75 -8.90 10.27
C GLU A 193 -1.34 -9.23 10.77
N GLY A 194 -0.32 -9.10 9.92
CA GLY A 194 1.08 -9.25 10.32
C GLY A 194 1.49 -8.25 11.41
N LEU A 195 1.06 -6.99 11.27
CA LEU A 195 1.26 -5.96 12.28
C LEU A 195 0.40 -6.19 13.54
N ARG A 196 -0.57 -7.12 13.50
CA ARG A 196 -1.44 -7.52 14.62
C ARG A 196 -2.33 -6.39 15.12
N VAL A 197 -2.99 -5.69 14.21
CA VAL A 197 -4.09 -4.79 14.58
C VAL A 197 -5.26 -5.60 15.15
N ASP A 198 -6.12 -4.97 15.94
CA ASP A 198 -7.24 -5.64 16.60
C ASP A 198 -8.45 -5.81 15.69
N ALA A 199 -8.59 -4.93 14.70
CA ALA A 199 -9.54 -5.06 13.60
C ALA A 199 -9.11 -4.23 12.40
N LEU A 200 -9.71 -4.53 11.25
CA LEU A 200 -9.51 -3.77 10.03
C LEU A 200 -10.84 -3.53 9.31
N GLY A 201 -10.87 -2.63 8.33
CA GLY A 201 -12.13 -2.35 7.66
C GLY A 201 -12.05 -1.28 6.58
N VAL A 202 -13.22 -0.79 6.21
CA VAL A 202 -13.38 0.27 5.22
C VAL A 202 -14.31 1.34 5.73
N ASN A 203 -13.98 2.59 5.40
CA ASN A 203 -14.82 3.73 5.68
C ASN A 203 -14.71 4.75 4.55
N CYS A 204 -15.69 5.64 4.44
CA CYS A 204 -15.69 6.75 3.48
C CYS A 204 -15.53 6.32 2.00
N GLY A 205 -15.35 7.29 1.10
CA GLY A 205 -15.16 7.11 -0.35
C GLY A 205 -16.41 6.66 -1.12
N LEU A 206 -17.09 5.62 -0.63
CA LEU A 206 -18.18 4.93 -1.29
C LEU A 206 -19.42 4.86 -0.38
N GLY A 207 -20.60 4.75 -1.01
CA GLY A 207 -21.84 4.40 -0.32
C GLY A 207 -21.93 2.90 0.01
N PRO A 208 -22.94 2.47 0.78
CA PRO A 208 -23.06 1.08 1.25
C PRO A 208 -23.05 0.07 0.08
N LYS A 209 -23.84 0.34 -0.96
CA LYS A 209 -23.98 -0.54 -2.13
C LYS A 209 -22.68 -0.71 -2.91
N GLN A 210 -21.95 0.38 -3.13
CA GLN A 210 -20.68 0.36 -3.86
C GLN A 210 -19.58 -0.38 -3.09
N MET A 211 -19.68 -0.48 -1.76
CA MET A 211 -18.71 -1.21 -0.93
C MET A 211 -18.86 -2.73 -0.99
N HIS A 212 -19.97 -3.28 -1.50
CA HIS A 212 -20.24 -4.73 -1.45
C HIS A 212 -19.07 -5.60 -1.98
N PRO A 213 -18.47 -5.33 -3.17
CA PRO A 213 -17.38 -6.16 -3.69
C PRO A 213 -16.14 -6.14 -2.78
N ILE A 214 -15.87 -5.01 -2.12
CA ILE A 214 -14.75 -4.85 -1.21
C ILE A 214 -15.01 -5.65 0.08
N ILE A 215 -16.23 -5.58 0.62
CA ILE A 215 -16.65 -6.33 1.82
C ILE A 215 -16.62 -7.84 1.56
N GLU A 216 -17.11 -8.29 0.40
CA GLU A 216 -17.00 -9.69 -0.02
C GLU A 216 -15.55 -10.16 -0.03
N ARG A 217 -14.62 -9.34 -0.56
CA ARG A 217 -13.21 -9.72 -0.56
C ARG A 217 -12.63 -9.74 0.86
N LEU A 218 -12.89 -8.71 1.67
CA LEU A 218 -12.42 -8.61 3.06
C LEU A 218 -12.84 -9.84 3.89
N THR A 219 -14.10 -10.25 3.78
CA THR A 219 -14.65 -11.40 4.53
C THR A 219 -14.06 -12.74 4.08
N GLN A 220 -13.56 -12.83 2.83
CA GLN A 220 -12.83 -14.01 2.36
C GLN A 220 -11.40 -14.07 2.91
N VAL A 221 -10.72 -12.93 3.00
CA VAL A 221 -9.27 -12.88 3.24
C VAL A 221 -8.87 -12.58 4.68
N SER A 222 -9.71 -11.90 5.47
CA SER A 222 -9.36 -11.49 6.82
C SER A 222 -9.80 -12.49 7.89
N SER A 223 -8.89 -12.74 8.83
CA SER A 223 -9.07 -13.47 10.07
C SER A 223 -9.52 -12.57 11.23
N LEU A 224 -9.44 -11.25 11.06
CA LEU A 224 -9.77 -10.25 12.08
C LEU A 224 -11.24 -9.80 11.96
N PRO A 225 -11.80 -9.16 13.02
CA PRO A 225 -13.08 -8.47 12.90
C PRO A 225 -13.03 -7.39 11.80
N ILE A 226 -14.13 -7.27 11.05
CA ILE A 226 -14.26 -6.31 9.95
C ILE A 226 -15.21 -5.16 10.35
N ILE A 227 -14.73 -3.92 10.16
CA ILE A 227 -15.48 -2.67 10.38
C ILE A 227 -15.94 -2.10 9.03
N VAL A 228 -17.19 -1.65 8.94
CA VAL A 228 -17.74 -1.01 7.73
C VAL A 228 -18.51 0.26 8.07
N ASN A 229 -17.97 1.41 7.67
CA ASN A 229 -18.51 2.75 7.94
C ASN A 229 -18.68 3.56 6.63
N PRO A 230 -19.71 3.28 5.81
CA PRO A 230 -19.89 3.92 4.50
C PRO A 230 -20.40 5.37 4.62
N ASN A 231 -20.28 6.13 3.53
CA ASN A 231 -20.95 7.43 3.41
C ASN A 231 -22.47 7.25 3.24
N ALA A 232 -23.27 8.27 3.55
CA ALA A 232 -24.72 8.30 3.27
C ALA A 232 -25.03 8.55 1.78
N GLY A 233 -24.29 7.88 0.89
CA GLY A 233 -24.31 8.11 -0.56
C GLY A 233 -23.11 8.92 -1.03
N LEU A 234 -23.16 9.31 -2.31
CA LEU A 234 -22.15 10.17 -2.89
C LEU A 234 -22.49 11.65 -2.58
N PRO A 235 -21.49 12.52 -2.39
CA PRO A 235 -21.74 13.93 -2.12
C PRO A 235 -22.24 14.65 -3.38
N ARG A 236 -23.23 15.54 -3.22
CA ARG A 236 -23.68 16.49 -4.24
C ARG A 236 -23.69 17.93 -3.69
N SER A 237 -23.52 18.95 -4.55
CA SER A 237 -23.70 20.35 -4.13
C SER A 237 -25.14 20.78 -4.38
N GLU A 238 -25.78 21.35 -3.36
CA GLU A 238 -27.08 22.01 -3.48
C GLU A 238 -27.02 23.36 -2.76
N ASN A 239 -27.16 24.46 -3.50
CA ASN A 239 -27.11 25.84 -2.98
C ASN A 239 -25.83 26.18 -2.19
N GLY A 240 -24.66 25.68 -2.61
CA GLY A 240 -23.39 25.91 -1.91
C GLY A 240 -23.21 25.09 -0.63
N LYS A 241 -24.05 24.06 -0.42
CA LYS A 241 -23.92 23.10 0.68
C LYS A 241 -23.71 21.70 0.12
N THR A 242 -22.82 20.94 0.73
CA THR A 242 -22.65 19.52 0.40
C THR A 242 -23.77 18.72 1.06
N VAL A 243 -24.56 18.02 0.26
CA VAL A 243 -25.67 17.15 0.72
C VAL A 243 -25.45 15.72 0.25
N PHE A 244 -26.04 14.77 0.96
CA PHE A 244 -25.93 13.34 0.73
C PHE A 244 -27.30 12.74 0.47
N ASP A 245 -27.37 11.77 -0.44
CA ASP A 245 -28.63 11.37 -1.08
C ASP A 245 -29.39 10.25 -0.36
N ILE A 246 -28.74 9.53 0.54
CA ILE A 246 -29.35 8.38 1.20
C ILE A 246 -29.97 8.83 2.52
N ALA A 247 -31.28 8.74 2.62
CA ALA A 247 -32.01 9.02 3.85
C ALA A 247 -31.79 7.93 4.92
N PRO A 248 -32.04 8.22 6.22
CA PRO A 248 -31.82 7.27 7.32
C PRO A 248 -32.46 5.88 7.11
N ALA A 249 -33.69 5.84 6.59
CA ALA A 249 -34.41 4.59 6.36
C ALA A 249 -33.71 3.72 5.31
N GLU A 250 -33.40 4.31 4.15
CA GLU A 250 -32.70 3.62 3.05
C GLU A 250 -31.29 3.19 3.45
N PHE A 251 -30.54 4.06 4.15
CA PHE A 251 -29.21 3.73 4.64
C PHE A 251 -29.25 2.50 5.55
N SER A 252 -30.19 2.48 6.50
CA SER A 252 -30.33 1.37 7.43
C SER A 252 -30.79 0.06 6.77
N ASP A 253 -31.56 0.11 5.68
CA ASP A 253 -31.90 -1.09 4.87
C ASP A 253 -30.63 -1.68 4.24
N LEU A 254 -29.79 -0.83 3.63
CA LEU A 254 -28.52 -1.27 3.03
C LEU A 254 -27.53 -1.79 4.07
N MET A 255 -27.49 -1.17 5.25
CA MET A 255 -26.63 -1.65 6.34
C MET A 255 -27.09 -3.00 6.92
N GLU A 256 -28.39 -3.30 6.90
CA GLU A 256 -28.91 -4.62 7.27
C GLU A 256 -28.40 -5.71 6.30
N GLU A 257 -28.32 -5.40 4.99
CA GLU A 257 -27.71 -6.29 4.01
C GLU A 257 -26.23 -6.53 4.32
N ILE A 258 -25.47 -5.45 4.59
CA ILE A 258 -24.05 -5.52 4.94
C ILE A 258 -23.82 -6.34 6.22
N ALA A 259 -24.68 -6.20 7.23
CA ALA A 259 -24.62 -7.01 8.45
C ALA A 259 -24.70 -8.52 8.13
N GLY A 260 -25.44 -8.90 7.09
CA GLY A 260 -25.55 -10.29 6.61
C GLY A 260 -24.30 -10.83 5.90
N MET A 261 -23.36 -9.97 5.50
CA MET A 261 -22.17 -10.33 4.71
C MET A 261 -21.03 -10.92 5.56
N GLY A 262 -21.15 -10.94 6.89
CA GLY A 262 -20.15 -11.54 7.79
C GLY A 262 -19.13 -10.55 8.38
N VAL A 263 -19.51 -9.29 8.49
CA VAL A 263 -18.76 -8.23 9.20
C VAL A 263 -19.13 -8.21 10.69
N GLN A 264 -18.36 -7.49 11.51
CA GLN A 264 -18.51 -7.51 12.98
C GLN A 264 -18.83 -6.15 13.58
N ALA A 265 -18.49 -5.06 12.89
CA ALA A 265 -18.79 -3.72 13.34
C ALA A 265 -19.30 -2.84 12.20
N LEU A 266 -20.25 -1.97 12.53
CA LEU A 266 -20.99 -1.14 11.58
C LEU A 266 -21.09 0.28 12.10
N GLY A 267 -21.04 1.26 11.22
CA GLY A 267 -21.20 2.67 11.57
C GLY A 267 -21.52 3.50 10.35
N GLY A 268 -21.14 4.76 10.38
CA GLY A 268 -21.30 5.68 9.26
C GLY A 268 -20.11 6.61 9.11
N CYS A 269 -19.97 7.23 7.95
CA CYS A 269 -19.00 8.28 7.71
C CYS A 269 -19.72 9.54 7.20
N CYS A 270 -19.22 10.23 6.17
CA CYS A 270 -19.76 11.50 5.70
C CYS A 270 -21.26 11.39 5.35
N GLY A 271 -22.05 12.36 5.81
CA GLY A 271 -23.50 12.44 5.58
C GLY A 271 -24.36 11.63 6.55
N THR A 272 -23.77 10.78 7.39
CA THR A 272 -24.53 9.99 8.37
C THR A 272 -24.76 10.77 9.66
N THR A 273 -25.98 10.70 10.18
CA THR A 273 -26.44 11.43 11.38
C THR A 273 -26.85 10.49 12.50
N PRO A 274 -27.04 10.96 13.75
CA PRO A 274 -27.52 10.11 14.84
C PRO A 274 -28.79 9.31 14.49
N GLU A 275 -29.69 9.85 13.67
CA GLU A 275 -30.88 9.12 13.21
C GLU A 275 -30.55 7.97 12.24
N HIS A 276 -29.56 8.14 11.37
CA HIS A 276 -29.06 7.05 10.53
C HIS A 276 -28.54 5.90 11.39
N LEU A 277 -27.75 6.22 12.42
CA LEU A 277 -27.14 5.23 13.30
C LEU A 277 -28.19 4.55 14.19
N ARG A 278 -29.16 5.30 14.72
CA ARG A 278 -30.27 4.74 15.52
C ARG A 278 -31.05 3.67 14.74
N LEU A 279 -31.42 3.96 13.49
CA LEU A 279 -32.12 3.00 12.63
C LEU A 279 -31.24 1.82 12.21
N THR A 280 -29.97 2.08 11.91
CA THR A 280 -28.98 1.05 11.58
C THR A 280 -28.82 0.06 12.73
N ILE A 281 -28.65 0.55 13.96
CA ILE A 281 -28.55 -0.26 15.18
C ILE A 281 -29.83 -1.09 15.38
N GLU A 282 -31.01 -0.49 15.22
CA GLU A 282 -32.29 -1.18 15.41
C GLU A 282 -32.46 -2.37 14.45
N LYS A 283 -32.07 -2.20 13.18
CA LYS A 283 -32.17 -3.26 12.17
C LYS A 283 -31.06 -4.30 12.33
N CYS A 284 -29.80 -3.87 12.39
CA CYS A 284 -28.66 -4.78 12.40
C CYS A 284 -28.59 -5.66 13.66
N ARG A 285 -29.11 -5.20 14.81
CA ARG A 285 -29.22 -6.06 16.01
C ARG A 285 -30.14 -7.27 15.82
N LYS A 286 -31.08 -7.22 14.87
CA LYS A 286 -31.97 -8.33 14.52
C LYS A 286 -31.27 -9.35 13.61
N VAL A 287 -30.16 -8.98 12.97
CA VAL A 287 -29.34 -9.86 12.14
C VAL A 287 -28.47 -10.74 13.04
N PRO A 288 -28.45 -12.08 12.82
CA PRO A 288 -27.60 -12.97 13.61
C PRO A 288 -26.11 -12.60 13.50
N PHE A 289 -25.49 -12.35 14.64
CA PHE A 289 -24.05 -12.06 14.71
C PHE A 289 -23.22 -13.27 14.29
N ARG A 290 -22.18 -13.04 13.49
CA ARG A 290 -21.20 -14.08 13.09
C ARG A 290 -19.80 -13.67 13.55
N PRO A 291 -19.14 -14.47 14.41
CA PRO A 291 -17.77 -14.18 14.82
C PRO A 291 -16.81 -14.30 13.62
N PRO A 292 -15.67 -13.59 13.64
CA PRO A 292 -14.65 -13.71 12.60
C PRO A 292 -14.06 -15.13 12.61
N VAL A 293 -13.71 -15.62 11.43
CA VAL A 293 -13.15 -16.97 11.24
C VAL A 293 -11.70 -16.85 10.78
N ALA A 294 -10.79 -17.44 11.55
CA ALA A 294 -9.38 -17.50 11.18
C ALA A 294 -9.21 -18.20 9.82
N LYS A 295 -8.54 -17.53 8.87
CA LYS A 295 -8.35 -18.04 7.51
C LYS A 295 -7.18 -19.01 7.40
N ARG A 296 -6.22 -18.95 8.32
CA ARG A 296 -5.03 -19.82 8.38
C ARG A 296 -4.26 -19.87 7.05
N ARG A 297 -4.08 -18.70 6.43
CA ARG A 297 -3.38 -18.53 5.15
C ARG A 297 -1.94 -18.11 5.40
N THR A 298 -1.01 -18.70 4.67
CA THR A 298 0.40 -18.30 4.68
C THR A 298 0.61 -17.26 3.58
N VAL A 299 0.72 -15.98 3.92
CA VAL A 299 0.77 -14.89 2.94
C VAL A 299 1.95 -13.97 3.18
N VAL A 300 2.67 -13.67 2.11
CA VAL A 300 3.70 -12.62 2.02
C VAL A 300 3.15 -11.52 1.11
N SER A 301 3.32 -10.26 1.44
CA SER A 301 2.79 -9.16 0.63
C SER A 301 3.78 -8.01 0.46
N SER A 302 3.71 -7.36 -0.71
CA SER A 302 4.27 -6.03 -0.98
C SER A 302 3.18 -4.97 -0.78
N PHE A 303 3.43 -3.75 -1.24
CA PHE A 303 2.43 -2.70 -1.24
C PHE A 303 1.19 -3.08 -2.07
N SER A 304 1.36 -3.75 -3.23
CA SER A 304 0.29 -3.97 -4.22
C SER A 304 -0.02 -5.44 -4.54
N GLN A 305 0.81 -6.38 -4.09
CA GLN A 305 0.63 -7.81 -4.35
C GLN A 305 0.67 -8.63 -3.06
N ALA A 306 -0.08 -9.72 -3.06
CA ALA A 306 -0.05 -10.74 -2.02
C ALA A 306 0.21 -12.11 -2.67
N VAL A 307 1.17 -12.85 -2.13
CA VAL A 307 1.53 -14.19 -2.57
C VAL A 307 1.18 -15.16 -1.46
N GLU A 308 0.19 -16.00 -1.73
CA GLU A 308 -0.22 -17.09 -0.84
C GLU A 308 0.61 -18.34 -1.13
N ILE A 309 1.25 -18.86 -0.09
CA ILE A 309 2.06 -20.08 -0.13
C ILE A 309 1.16 -21.28 0.13
N GLY A 310 1.28 -22.32 -0.70
CA GLY A 310 0.50 -23.55 -0.56
C GLY A 310 -0.27 -23.94 -1.83
N PRO A 311 -1.11 -23.07 -2.42
CA PRO A 311 -1.92 -23.41 -3.59
C PRO A 311 -1.09 -23.91 -4.79
N LYS A 312 0.09 -23.34 -5.00
CA LYS A 312 1.10 -23.78 -5.97
C LYS A 312 2.51 -23.46 -5.44
N PRO A 313 3.56 -24.14 -5.92
CA PRO A 313 4.92 -23.80 -5.51
C PRO A 313 5.27 -22.35 -5.88
N VAL A 314 5.87 -21.63 -4.94
CA VAL A 314 6.25 -20.22 -5.10
C VAL A 314 7.72 -20.12 -5.51
N ILE A 315 7.99 -19.41 -6.58
CA ILE A 315 9.37 -19.09 -7.03
C ILE A 315 9.87 -17.84 -6.31
N ILE A 316 11.01 -17.98 -5.63
CA ILE A 316 11.74 -16.91 -4.98
C ILE A 316 13.03 -16.66 -5.76
N GLY A 317 13.22 -15.44 -6.29
CA GLY A 317 14.37 -15.11 -7.11
C GLY A 317 15.65 -14.88 -6.29
N GLU A 318 16.70 -15.66 -6.55
CA GLU A 318 17.97 -15.69 -5.79
C GLU A 318 19.04 -14.67 -6.25
N ARG A 319 18.76 -13.82 -7.25
CA ARG A 319 19.83 -13.06 -7.92
C ARG A 319 20.32 -11.83 -7.16
N ILE A 320 19.52 -11.24 -6.27
CA ILE A 320 19.91 -10.12 -5.42
C ILE A 320 20.70 -10.67 -4.22
N ASN A 321 21.91 -11.11 -4.50
CA ASN A 321 22.79 -11.75 -3.51
C ASN A 321 24.26 -11.61 -3.96
N PRO A 322 25.17 -11.04 -3.15
CA PRO A 322 26.57 -10.82 -3.50
C PRO A 322 27.43 -12.09 -3.56
N THR A 323 26.96 -13.22 -3.01
CA THR A 323 27.74 -14.45 -2.87
C THR A 323 28.18 -14.98 -4.24
N GLY A 324 29.50 -15.07 -4.45
CA GLY A 324 30.09 -15.52 -5.72
C GLY A 324 29.93 -14.58 -6.92
N LYS A 325 29.32 -13.39 -6.78
CA LYS A 325 29.01 -12.47 -7.89
C LYS A 325 29.84 -11.18 -7.81
N SER A 326 30.95 -11.12 -8.54
CA SER A 326 31.87 -9.97 -8.53
C SER A 326 31.21 -8.64 -8.93
N LYS A 327 30.36 -8.64 -9.96
CA LYS A 327 29.61 -7.45 -10.40
C LYS A 327 28.65 -6.94 -9.33
N PHE A 328 27.92 -7.83 -8.68
CA PHE A 328 27.00 -7.45 -7.60
C PHE A 328 27.75 -6.90 -6.38
N LYS A 329 28.87 -7.51 -6.00
CA LYS A 329 29.75 -6.97 -4.95
C LYS A 329 30.27 -5.57 -5.28
N ALA A 330 30.66 -5.31 -6.54
CA ALA A 330 31.06 -3.97 -6.98
C ALA A 330 29.90 -2.98 -6.86
N ALA A 331 28.71 -3.37 -7.33
CA ALA A 331 27.51 -2.53 -7.23
C ALA A 331 27.17 -2.13 -5.78
N LEU A 332 27.27 -3.06 -4.82
CA LEU A 332 27.08 -2.72 -3.40
C LEU A 332 28.12 -1.71 -2.88
N ARG A 333 29.40 -1.90 -3.21
CA ARG A 333 30.48 -0.98 -2.78
C ARG A 333 30.32 0.42 -3.38
N GLU A 334 29.92 0.48 -4.64
CA GLU A 334 29.77 1.71 -5.41
C GLU A 334 28.42 2.38 -5.19
N ASN A 335 27.54 1.79 -4.36
CA ASN A 335 26.14 2.22 -4.20
C ASN A 335 25.37 2.30 -5.53
N ASN A 336 25.68 1.41 -6.47
CA ASN A 336 24.97 1.31 -7.75
C ASN A 336 23.63 0.57 -7.54
N ILE A 337 22.65 1.30 -7.01
CA ILE A 337 21.30 0.79 -6.73
C ILE A 337 20.58 0.39 -8.02
N GLU A 338 20.79 1.10 -9.12
CA GLU A 338 20.16 0.81 -10.43
C GLU A 338 20.52 -0.58 -10.96
N TYR A 339 21.75 -1.05 -10.71
CA TYR A 339 22.12 -2.43 -11.03
C TYR A 339 21.29 -3.44 -10.22
N ILE A 340 21.07 -3.18 -8.93
CA ILE A 340 20.29 -4.04 -8.02
C ILE A 340 18.81 -4.06 -8.45
N LEU A 341 18.24 -2.90 -8.77
CA LEU A 341 16.87 -2.78 -9.29
C LEU A 341 16.70 -3.56 -10.59
N GLY A 342 17.68 -3.46 -11.50
CA GLY A 342 17.70 -4.21 -12.76
C GLY A 342 17.73 -5.73 -12.56
N GLU A 343 18.46 -6.24 -11.56
CA GLU A 343 18.42 -7.66 -11.21
C GLU A 343 17.06 -8.09 -10.62
N GLY A 344 16.39 -7.21 -9.87
CA GLY A 344 15.02 -7.46 -9.39
C GLY A 344 14.00 -7.55 -10.53
N MET A 345 14.00 -6.55 -11.41
CA MET A 345 13.09 -6.50 -12.56
C MET A 345 13.30 -7.67 -13.52
N ALA A 346 14.56 -8.05 -13.80
CA ALA A 346 14.84 -9.20 -14.67
C ALA A 346 14.29 -10.52 -14.10
N GLN A 347 14.22 -10.63 -12.78
CA GLN A 347 13.65 -11.80 -12.12
C GLN A 347 12.12 -11.79 -12.13
N GLU A 348 11.50 -10.62 -11.95
CA GLU A 348 10.05 -10.43 -12.13
C GLU A 348 9.62 -10.82 -13.55
N ASP A 349 10.30 -10.29 -14.57
CA ASP A 349 10.07 -10.63 -15.99
C ASP A 349 10.23 -12.13 -16.28
N SER A 350 11.13 -12.78 -15.53
CA SER A 350 11.41 -14.22 -15.66
C SER A 350 10.45 -15.11 -14.85
N GLY A 351 9.49 -14.53 -14.12
CA GLY A 351 8.44 -15.26 -13.40
C GLY A 351 8.75 -15.55 -11.93
N ALA A 352 9.59 -14.74 -11.27
CA ALA A 352 9.67 -14.73 -9.82
C ALA A 352 8.33 -14.27 -9.21
N HIS A 353 7.97 -14.83 -8.06
CA HIS A 353 6.80 -14.39 -7.29
C HIS A 353 7.23 -13.60 -6.05
N ILE A 354 8.42 -13.86 -5.51
CA ILE A 354 9.05 -13.15 -4.39
C ILE A 354 10.52 -12.91 -4.78
N LEU A 355 11.14 -11.83 -4.29
CA LEU A 355 12.57 -11.60 -4.46
C LEU A 355 13.32 -11.82 -3.15
N ASP A 356 14.32 -12.70 -3.17
CA ASP A 356 15.30 -12.83 -2.08
C ASP A 356 16.27 -11.66 -2.13
N VAL A 357 16.46 -10.96 -1.02
CA VAL A 357 17.28 -9.74 -0.92
C VAL A 357 18.34 -9.95 0.15
N ASN A 358 19.55 -10.31 -0.29
CA ASN A 358 20.74 -10.37 0.55
C ASN A 358 21.72 -9.29 0.11
N VAL A 359 22.12 -8.44 1.05
CA VAL A 359 23.13 -7.37 0.84
C VAL A 359 24.38 -7.58 1.69
N GLY A 360 24.56 -8.77 2.26
CA GLY A 360 25.65 -9.10 3.17
C GLY A 360 27.02 -9.05 2.50
N LEU A 361 27.79 -8.01 2.81
CA LEU A 361 29.16 -7.84 2.36
C LEU A 361 30.00 -7.26 3.51
N PRO A 362 31.09 -7.92 3.96
CA PRO A 362 31.85 -7.48 5.15
C PRO A 362 32.43 -6.06 5.09
N GLU A 363 32.51 -5.48 3.89
CA GLU A 363 33.12 -4.17 3.63
C GLU A 363 32.12 -3.01 3.67
N ILE A 364 30.83 -3.26 3.90
CA ILE A 364 29.78 -2.23 3.92
C ILE A 364 28.98 -2.25 5.23
N ASP A 365 28.27 -1.16 5.49
CA ASP A 365 27.25 -1.10 6.55
C ASP A 365 25.98 -1.81 6.05
N GLU A 366 25.82 -3.08 6.42
CA GLU A 366 24.70 -3.92 6.01
C GLU A 366 23.34 -3.33 6.44
N PRO A 367 23.14 -2.86 7.68
CA PRO A 367 21.90 -2.21 8.08
C PRO A 367 21.50 -1.00 7.20
N VAL A 368 22.43 -0.10 6.90
CA VAL A 368 22.16 1.06 6.04
C VAL A 368 21.90 0.64 4.59
N MET A 369 22.64 -0.33 4.08
CA MET A 369 22.43 -0.84 2.72
C MET A 369 21.11 -1.58 2.59
N MET A 370 20.71 -2.38 3.59
CA MET A 370 19.44 -3.12 3.59
C MET A 370 18.27 -2.15 3.54
N GLU A 371 18.27 -1.13 4.40
CA GLU A 371 17.28 -0.04 4.38
C GLU A 371 17.17 0.61 2.99
N ARG A 372 18.31 0.97 2.39
CA ARG A 372 18.35 1.60 1.07
C ARG A 372 17.84 0.67 -0.04
N VAL A 373 18.24 -0.59 -0.05
CA VAL A 373 17.85 -1.54 -1.08
C VAL A 373 16.38 -1.91 -0.95
N VAL A 374 15.87 -2.16 0.25
CA VAL A 374 14.44 -2.46 0.49
C VAL A 374 13.55 -1.31 0.04
N THR A 375 13.87 -0.09 0.46
CA THR A 375 13.05 1.11 0.13
C THR A 375 13.05 1.43 -1.37
N ARG A 376 14.15 1.13 -2.08
CA ARG A 376 14.26 1.34 -3.54
C ARG A 376 13.66 0.20 -4.36
N LEU A 377 13.77 -1.05 -3.91
CA LEU A 377 13.11 -2.17 -4.58
C LEU A 377 11.59 -2.03 -4.51
N GLN A 378 11.05 -1.76 -3.32
CA GLN A 378 9.59 -1.67 -3.16
C GLN A 378 8.96 -0.48 -3.89
N SER A 379 9.74 0.52 -4.31
CA SER A 379 9.22 1.66 -5.06
C SER A 379 8.99 1.36 -6.55
N VAL A 380 9.71 0.37 -7.09
CA VAL A 380 9.64 -0.01 -8.52
C VAL A 380 9.11 -1.41 -8.77
N ILE A 381 9.23 -2.32 -7.81
CA ILE A 381 8.87 -3.73 -7.96
C ILE A 381 7.66 -4.05 -7.11
N ALA A 382 6.65 -4.64 -7.75
CA ALA A 382 5.41 -5.03 -7.09
C ALA A 382 5.52 -6.40 -6.38
N LEU A 383 6.54 -7.20 -6.67
CA LEU A 383 6.77 -8.47 -5.98
C LEU A 383 7.07 -8.29 -4.48
N PRO A 384 6.57 -9.17 -3.60
CA PRO A 384 7.01 -9.22 -2.21
C PRO A 384 8.50 -9.53 -2.06
N LEU A 385 9.07 -9.12 -0.93
CA LEU A 385 10.50 -9.30 -0.63
C LEU A 385 10.69 -10.34 0.49
N GLN A 386 11.70 -11.18 0.31
CA GLN A 386 12.31 -11.99 1.35
C GLN A 386 13.58 -11.25 1.83
N ILE A 387 13.55 -10.75 3.06
CA ILE A 387 14.69 -10.07 3.68
C ILE A 387 15.66 -11.15 4.16
N ASP A 388 16.81 -11.27 3.48
CA ASP A 388 17.83 -12.28 3.76
C ASP A 388 19.04 -11.64 4.45
N THR A 389 19.14 -11.88 5.76
CA THR A 389 20.27 -11.41 6.58
C THR A 389 20.37 -12.19 7.90
N SER A 390 21.60 -12.35 8.40
CA SER A 390 21.88 -12.79 9.77
C SER A 390 22.06 -11.65 10.76
N ASP A 391 22.15 -10.40 10.29
CA ASP A 391 22.29 -9.22 11.14
C ASP A 391 20.89 -8.75 11.59
N THR A 392 20.64 -8.85 12.89
CA THR A 392 19.34 -8.50 13.49
C THR A 392 19.01 -7.01 13.36
N ILE A 393 20.02 -6.13 13.32
CA ILE A 393 19.83 -4.69 13.13
C ILE A 393 19.42 -4.42 11.68
N ALA A 394 20.08 -5.08 10.71
CA ALA A 394 19.69 -4.97 9.30
C ALA A 394 18.28 -5.52 9.06
N MET A 395 17.96 -6.65 9.70
CA MET A 395 16.64 -7.26 9.67
C MET A 395 15.57 -6.30 10.20
N GLU A 396 15.77 -5.74 11.40
CA GLU A 396 14.82 -4.80 11.99
C GLU A 396 14.60 -3.57 11.12
N ARG A 397 15.67 -2.94 10.60
CA ARG A 397 15.55 -1.76 9.73
C ARG A 397 14.81 -2.08 8.44
N GLY A 398 15.12 -3.21 7.81
CA GLY A 398 14.41 -3.67 6.63
C GLY A 398 12.92 -3.91 6.91
N MET A 399 12.59 -4.62 7.99
CA MET A 399 11.21 -4.90 8.38
C MET A 399 10.43 -3.64 8.73
N ARG A 400 11.05 -2.66 9.39
CA ARG A 400 10.41 -1.41 9.78
C ARG A 400 9.95 -0.60 8.57
N LEU A 401 10.81 -0.49 7.54
CA LEU A 401 10.56 0.34 6.35
C LEU A 401 9.89 -0.41 5.19
N TYR A 402 9.72 -1.73 5.31
CA TYR A 402 9.09 -2.50 4.25
C TYR A 402 7.58 -2.24 4.15
N ASN A 403 7.06 -1.86 2.98
CA ASN A 403 5.63 -1.67 2.76
C ASN A 403 4.97 -3.01 2.38
N GLY A 404 4.54 -3.76 3.39
CA GLY A 404 3.92 -5.09 3.23
C GLY A 404 4.26 -6.04 4.39
N LYS A 405 3.90 -7.32 4.24
CA LYS A 405 4.29 -8.41 5.15
C LYS A 405 5.47 -9.17 4.54
N PRO A 406 6.71 -9.02 5.07
CA PRO A 406 7.90 -9.61 4.46
C PRO A 406 8.00 -11.11 4.72
N MET A 407 8.79 -11.81 3.91
CA MET A 407 9.37 -13.09 4.31
C MET A 407 10.73 -12.83 4.97
N ILE A 408 11.05 -13.54 6.04
CA ILE A 408 12.29 -13.35 6.81
C ILE A 408 13.18 -14.57 6.65
N ASN A 409 14.34 -14.40 6.04
CA ASN A 409 15.35 -15.43 5.87
C ASN A 409 16.59 -15.06 6.71
N SER A 410 16.83 -15.67 7.86
CA SER A 410 16.07 -16.77 8.48
C SER A 410 16.26 -16.81 9.99
N VAL A 411 15.52 -17.71 10.63
CA VAL A 411 15.81 -18.19 11.98
C VAL A 411 16.36 -19.61 11.89
N SER A 412 17.27 -19.98 12.78
CA SER A 412 17.68 -21.38 12.98
C SER A 412 17.02 -21.97 14.21
N GLY A 413 17.03 -23.29 14.35
CA GLY A 413 16.61 -23.98 15.57
C GLY A 413 17.50 -23.73 16.79
N LYS A 414 18.51 -22.86 16.71
CA LYS A 414 19.29 -22.42 17.87
C LYS A 414 18.48 -21.44 18.73
N MET A 415 18.51 -21.62 20.04
CA MET A 415 17.75 -20.74 20.95
C MET A 415 18.11 -19.26 20.81
N GLU A 416 19.40 -18.93 20.73
CA GLU A 416 19.89 -17.55 20.54
C GLU A 416 19.32 -16.89 19.27
N SER A 417 19.21 -17.66 18.18
CA SER A 417 18.66 -17.18 16.91
C SER A 417 17.16 -16.90 17.03
N MET A 418 16.41 -17.81 17.65
CA MET A 418 14.97 -17.64 17.87
C MET A 418 14.64 -16.48 18.82
N GLU A 419 15.39 -16.35 19.91
CA GLU A 419 15.24 -15.27 20.89
C GLU A 419 15.56 -13.89 20.30
N ALA A 420 16.44 -13.82 19.30
CA ALA A 420 16.76 -12.58 18.61
C ALA A 420 15.73 -12.20 17.52
N VAL A 421 15.24 -13.17 16.76
CA VAL A 421 14.40 -12.92 15.56
C VAL A 421 12.90 -12.87 15.88
N PHE A 422 12.37 -13.76 16.74
CA PHE A 422 10.93 -13.80 17.00
C PHE A 422 10.33 -12.53 17.62
N PRO A 423 11.03 -11.77 18.49
CA PRO A 423 10.54 -10.46 18.92
C PRO A 423 10.31 -9.49 17.76
N LEU A 424 11.20 -9.48 16.75
CA LEU A 424 11.06 -8.64 15.56
C LEU A 424 9.85 -9.06 14.73
N VAL A 425 9.65 -10.36 14.53
CA VAL A 425 8.49 -10.92 13.82
C VAL A 425 7.19 -10.65 14.57
N ARG A 426 7.21 -10.69 15.91
CA ARG A 426 6.06 -10.30 16.73
C ARG A 426 5.73 -8.81 16.56
N LYS A 427 6.74 -7.94 16.44
CA LYS A 427 6.57 -6.49 16.30
C LYS A 427 6.12 -6.06 14.89
N TYR A 428 6.78 -6.55 13.85
CA TYR A 428 6.60 -6.08 12.48
C TYR A 428 5.80 -7.05 11.59
N GLY A 429 5.50 -8.25 12.08
CA GLY A 429 4.92 -9.34 11.29
C GLY A 429 5.94 -10.00 10.37
N GLY A 430 5.48 -11.00 9.62
CA GLY A 430 6.26 -11.65 8.56
C GLY A 430 6.10 -13.17 8.55
N VAL A 431 6.43 -13.79 7.42
CA VAL A 431 6.55 -15.24 7.30
C VAL A 431 8.02 -15.63 7.50
N VAL A 432 8.34 -16.47 8.46
CA VAL A 432 9.72 -16.77 8.85
C VAL A 432 10.20 -18.08 8.24
N VAL A 433 11.38 -18.05 7.62
CA VAL A 433 12.09 -19.25 7.19
C VAL A 433 12.82 -19.85 8.39
N GLY A 434 12.40 -21.05 8.81
CA GLY A 434 13.01 -21.82 9.88
C GLY A 434 13.98 -22.88 9.36
N LEU A 435 15.28 -22.65 9.53
CA LEU A 435 16.32 -23.61 9.14
C LEU A 435 16.33 -24.80 10.10
N ALA A 436 16.20 -26.02 9.57
CA ALA A 436 16.23 -27.27 10.32
C ALA A 436 17.66 -27.65 10.82
N LEU A 437 18.33 -26.72 11.47
CA LEU A 437 19.64 -26.86 12.12
C LEU A 437 19.59 -26.26 13.53
N ASP A 438 20.34 -26.81 14.46
CA ASP A 438 20.35 -26.37 15.86
C ASP A 438 21.79 -26.19 16.39
N GLU A 439 21.95 -26.20 17.70
CA GLU A 439 23.25 -26.07 18.38
C GLU A 439 24.25 -27.18 17.98
N ASN A 440 23.75 -28.34 17.55
CA ASN A 440 24.55 -29.48 17.10
C ASN A 440 24.80 -29.48 15.59
N GLY A 441 24.36 -28.44 14.88
CA GLY A 441 24.49 -28.31 13.43
C GLY A 441 23.32 -28.94 12.66
N ILE A 442 23.60 -29.40 11.45
CA ILE A 442 22.59 -29.94 10.53
C ILE A 442 22.43 -31.45 10.76
N PRO A 443 21.23 -31.95 11.09
CA PRO A 443 21.02 -33.39 11.20
C PRO A 443 21.18 -34.09 9.85
N SER A 444 21.84 -35.25 9.88
CA SER A 444 22.04 -36.13 8.71
C SER A 444 20.80 -36.95 8.34
N THR A 445 19.72 -36.85 9.11
CA THR A 445 18.48 -37.63 8.91
C THR A 445 17.26 -36.71 8.85
N ALA A 446 16.24 -37.12 8.08
CA ALA A 446 14.98 -36.39 8.00
C ALA A 446 14.29 -36.31 9.37
N GLU A 447 14.38 -37.38 10.17
CA GLU A 447 13.86 -37.40 11.54
C GLU A 447 14.48 -36.31 12.42
N GLY A 448 15.80 -36.13 12.35
CA GLY A 448 16.47 -35.05 13.07
C GLY A 448 15.98 -33.67 12.64
N ARG A 449 15.83 -33.45 11.32
CA ARG A 449 15.34 -32.18 10.77
C ARG A 449 13.90 -31.88 11.21
N ILE A 450 13.02 -32.89 11.22
CA ILE A 450 11.64 -32.77 11.69
C ILE A 450 11.56 -32.44 13.19
N ARG A 451 12.44 -33.01 14.03
CA ARG A 451 12.50 -32.63 15.45
C ARG A 451 12.86 -31.16 15.65
N ILE A 452 13.80 -30.64 14.86
CA ILE A 452 14.18 -29.22 14.92
C ILE A 452 13.02 -28.34 14.41
N ALA A 453 12.35 -28.73 13.32
CA ALA A 453 11.17 -28.03 12.84
C ALA A 453 10.09 -27.90 13.92
N LYS A 454 9.78 -28.98 14.65
CA LYS A 454 8.86 -28.93 15.80
C LYS A 454 9.34 -27.97 16.90
N LYS A 455 10.64 -28.01 17.25
CA LYS A 455 11.23 -27.05 18.21
C LYS A 455 11.01 -25.59 17.78
N ILE A 456 11.15 -25.29 16.49
CA ILE A 456 10.94 -23.95 15.93
C ILE A 456 9.46 -23.55 16.08
N TYR A 457 8.52 -24.41 15.66
CA TYR A 457 7.08 -24.15 15.80
C TYR A 457 6.68 -23.92 17.27
N ASP A 458 7.07 -24.80 18.18
CA ASP A 458 6.76 -24.72 19.61
C ASP A 458 7.34 -23.44 20.25
N THR A 459 8.46 -22.95 19.74
CA THR A 459 9.08 -21.72 20.23
C THR A 459 8.39 -20.49 19.64
N ALA A 460 8.08 -20.48 18.35
CA ALA A 460 7.36 -19.41 17.67
C ALA A 460 5.98 -19.16 18.31
N GLU A 461 5.26 -20.22 18.69
CA GLU A 461 3.95 -20.13 19.36
C GLU A 461 4.03 -19.36 20.68
N LYS A 462 5.13 -19.48 21.44
CA LYS A 462 5.34 -18.74 22.70
C LYS A 462 5.47 -17.23 22.48
N TYR A 463 5.88 -16.81 21.29
CA TYR A 463 5.91 -15.41 20.87
C TYR A 463 4.60 -14.97 20.18
N GLY A 464 3.59 -15.84 20.13
CA GLY A 464 2.33 -15.60 19.44
C GLY A 464 2.46 -15.58 17.92
N ILE A 465 3.48 -16.23 17.36
CA ILE A 465 3.65 -16.41 15.91
C ILE A 465 2.93 -17.71 15.54
N PRO A 466 1.91 -17.65 14.67
CA PRO A 466 1.11 -18.82 14.33
C PRO A 466 1.90 -19.78 13.42
N HIS A 467 1.45 -21.04 13.37
CA HIS A 467 2.09 -22.09 12.58
C HIS A 467 2.16 -21.75 11.09
N GLU A 468 1.10 -21.13 10.54
CA GLU A 468 1.05 -20.65 9.15
C GLU A 468 2.10 -19.58 8.82
N ASP A 469 2.66 -18.87 9.80
CA ASP A 469 3.70 -17.86 9.56
C ASP A 469 5.12 -18.43 9.60
N ILE A 470 5.28 -19.77 9.61
CA ILE A 470 6.59 -20.43 9.59
C ILE A 470 6.70 -21.39 8.39
N VAL A 471 7.76 -21.22 7.60
CA VAL A 471 8.12 -22.09 6.47
C VAL A 471 9.44 -22.77 6.80
N ILE A 472 9.49 -24.10 6.75
CA ILE A 472 10.68 -24.85 7.18
C ILE A 472 11.63 -25.09 6.00
N ASP A 473 12.89 -24.69 6.15
CA ASP A 473 13.92 -25.04 5.17
C ASP A 473 14.38 -26.49 5.38
N GLY A 474 14.14 -27.31 4.36
CA GLY A 474 14.53 -28.72 4.36
C GLY A 474 16.04 -28.95 4.29
N LEU A 475 16.84 -27.92 4.05
CA LEU A 475 18.31 -27.87 3.89
C LEU A 475 18.82 -28.76 2.74
N ALA A 476 18.84 -28.20 1.53
CA ALA A 476 19.45 -28.81 0.36
C ALA A 476 20.99 -28.78 0.49
N MET A 477 21.57 -29.95 0.77
CA MET A 477 23.01 -30.13 0.88
C MET A 477 23.59 -30.61 -0.45
N THR A 478 24.87 -30.34 -0.69
CA THR A 478 25.52 -30.68 -1.95
C THR A 478 25.77 -32.18 -2.11
N ILE A 479 25.31 -32.78 -3.22
CA ILE A 479 25.43 -34.24 -3.43
C ILE A 479 26.86 -34.71 -3.75
N SER A 480 27.73 -33.80 -4.16
CA SER A 480 29.14 -34.11 -4.44
C SER A 480 29.95 -34.38 -3.17
N SER A 481 29.53 -33.86 -2.02
CA SER A 481 30.14 -34.09 -0.71
C SER A 481 29.38 -35.09 0.17
N ASP A 482 28.07 -35.26 -0.04
CA ASP A 482 27.24 -36.24 0.66
C ASP A 482 26.22 -36.87 -0.32
N SER A 483 26.47 -38.13 -0.70
CA SER A 483 25.69 -38.84 -1.72
C SER A 483 24.26 -39.20 -1.28
N GLY A 484 23.97 -39.21 0.03
CA GLY A 484 22.64 -39.50 0.56
C GLY A 484 21.77 -38.25 0.74
N SER A 485 22.36 -37.06 0.62
CA SER A 485 21.75 -35.81 1.06
C SER A 485 20.47 -35.43 0.32
N ALA A 486 20.38 -35.71 -0.98
CA ALA A 486 19.19 -35.47 -1.78
C ALA A 486 17.98 -36.26 -1.24
N LEU A 487 18.16 -37.55 -0.93
CA LEU A 487 17.09 -38.41 -0.41
C LEU A 487 16.61 -37.94 0.96
N VAL A 488 17.53 -37.55 1.83
CA VAL A 488 17.20 -36.99 3.15
C VAL A 488 16.40 -35.70 3.01
N THR A 489 16.79 -34.82 2.10
CA THR A 489 16.09 -33.55 1.85
C THR A 489 14.67 -33.82 1.33
N LEU A 490 14.51 -34.65 0.30
CA LEU A 490 13.20 -34.99 -0.27
C LEU A 490 12.26 -35.63 0.76
N GLU A 491 12.77 -36.55 1.57
CA GLU A 491 11.99 -37.15 2.66
C GLU A 491 11.61 -36.12 3.73
N THR A 492 12.50 -35.15 4.02
CA THR A 492 12.19 -34.05 4.95
C THR A 492 11.04 -33.19 4.42
N LEU A 493 11.07 -32.80 3.14
CA LEU A 493 9.97 -32.04 2.51
C LEU A 493 8.64 -32.80 2.61
N ARG A 494 8.67 -34.10 2.30
CA ARG A 494 7.50 -34.96 2.36
C ARG A 494 6.89 -34.99 3.75
N ARG A 495 7.75 -35.12 4.77
CA ARG A 495 7.33 -35.16 6.18
C ARG A 495 6.88 -33.79 6.71
N ILE A 496 7.45 -32.67 6.26
CA ILE A 496 6.94 -31.34 6.60
C ILE A 496 5.48 -31.20 6.11
N ARG A 497 5.20 -31.60 4.87
CA ARG A 497 3.85 -31.56 4.31
C ARG A 497 2.89 -32.55 4.99
N ASP A 498 3.31 -33.81 5.12
CA ASP A 498 2.42 -34.91 5.52
C ASP A 498 2.25 -35.03 7.04
N GLU A 499 3.29 -34.73 7.84
CA GLU A 499 3.28 -34.89 9.31
C GLU A 499 3.10 -33.57 10.06
N LEU A 500 3.72 -32.48 9.58
CA LEU A 500 3.60 -31.17 10.22
C LEU A 500 2.47 -30.33 9.62
N HIS A 501 1.93 -30.73 8.46
CA HIS A 501 0.99 -29.92 7.69
C HIS A 501 1.48 -28.48 7.46
N GLY A 502 2.81 -28.35 7.32
CA GLY A 502 3.49 -27.07 7.15
C GLY A 502 3.97 -26.85 5.73
N HIS A 503 4.49 -25.66 5.49
CA HIS A 503 5.13 -25.29 4.22
C HIS A 503 6.64 -25.48 4.29
N SER A 504 7.24 -25.78 3.15
CA SER A 504 8.69 -25.98 3.05
C SER A 504 9.34 -25.07 1.99
N ILE A 505 10.59 -24.70 2.25
CA ILE A 505 11.42 -23.87 1.37
C ILE A 505 12.78 -24.54 1.11
N LEU A 506 13.39 -24.28 -0.04
CA LEU A 506 14.76 -24.72 -0.34
C LEU A 506 15.51 -23.72 -1.23
N GLY A 507 16.78 -23.48 -0.91
CA GLY A 507 17.81 -23.06 -1.87
C GLY A 507 18.17 -24.20 -2.82
N VAL A 508 17.39 -24.37 -3.89
CA VAL A 508 17.49 -25.55 -4.78
C VAL A 508 18.86 -25.65 -5.44
N SER A 509 19.46 -24.51 -5.78
CA SER A 509 20.77 -24.40 -6.44
C SER A 509 21.93 -25.03 -5.63
N ASN A 510 21.77 -25.22 -4.32
CA ASN A 510 22.80 -25.76 -3.43
C ASN A 510 23.14 -27.23 -3.69
N ILE A 511 22.19 -27.99 -4.24
CA ILE A 511 22.30 -29.43 -4.48
C ILE A 511 23.50 -29.79 -5.38
N SER A 512 23.84 -28.92 -6.32
CA SER A 512 24.78 -29.21 -7.41
C SER A 512 26.16 -28.54 -7.28
N PHE A 513 26.48 -27.88 -6.16
CA PHE A 513 27.80 -27.28 -6.00
C PHE A 513 28.94 -28.29 -6.26
N GLY A 514 29.98 -27.84 -6.97
CA GLY A 514 31.11 -28.69 -7.35
C GLY A 514 30.88 -29.65 -8.52
N LEU A 515 29.68 -29.71 -9.11
CA LEU A 515 29.41 -30.55 -10.28
C LEU A 515 29.41 -29.75 -11.59
N PRO A 516 29.79 -30.36 -12.74
CA PRO A 516 29.60 -29.77 -14.06
C PRO A 516 28.11 -29.80 -14.47
N GLN A 517 27.73 -28.92 -15.40
CA GLN A 517 26.36 -28.86 -15.96
C GLN A 517 25.26 -28.85 -14.88
N ARG A 518 25.47 -28.01 -13.86
CA ARG A 518 24.62 -27.88 -12.66
C ARG A 518 23.13 -27.75 -12.96
N GLU A 519 22.78 -27.09 -14.05
CA GLU A 519 21.39 -26.89 -14.48
C GLU A 519 20.62 -28.19 -14.68
N ILE A 520 21.28 -29.28 -15.13
CA ILE A 520 20.64 -30.58 -15.32
C ILE A 520 20.27 -31.17 -13.96
N VAL A 521 21.20 -31.14 -13.01
CA VAL A 521 20.96 -31.66 -11.65
C VAL A 521 19.92 -30.82 -10.94
N ASN A 522 20.03 -29.49 -11.01
CA ASN A 522 19.12 -28.56 -10.35
C ASN A 522 17.67 -28.74 -10.85
N SER A 523 17.46 -28.79 -12.17
CA SER A 523 16.12 -28.89 -12.77
C SER A 523 15.40 -30.21 -12.43
N ASN A 524 16.13 -31.33 -12.49
CA ASN A 524 15.58 -32.64 -12.10
C ASN A 524 15.30 -32.72 -10.60
N PHE A 525 16.25 -32.29 -9.77
CA PHE A 525 16.06 -32.25 -8.32
C PHE A 525 14.90 -31.32 -7.93
N PHE A 526 14.76 -30.18 -8.59
CA PHE A 526 13.66 -29.24 -8.38
C PHE A 526 12.30 -29.90 -8.63
N THR A 527 12.17 -30.63 -9.75
CA THR A 527 10.94 -31.38 -10.06
C THR A 527 10.62 -32.41 -8.98
N MET A 528 11.64 -33.16 -8.53
CA MET A 528 11.48 -34.13 -7.43
C MET A 528 11.10 -33.46 -6.11
N ALA A 529 11.67 -32.29 -5.81
CA ALA A 529 11.39 -31.53 -4.60
C ALA A 529 9.96 -31.02 -4.58
N MET A 530 9.46 -30.44 -5.68
CA MET A 530 8.05 -30.04 -5.81
C MET A 530 7.10 -31.23 -5.61
N GLN A 531 7.39 -32.36 -6.25
CA GLN A 531 6.62 -33.60 -6.03
C GLN A 531 6.65 -34.07 -4.57
N SER A 532 7.77 -33.85 -3.88
CA SER A 532 7.95 -34.21 -2.48
C SER A 532 7.35 -33.19 -1.50
N GLY A 533 6.73 -32.10 -1.97
CA GLY A 533 6.03 -31.13 -1.11
C GLY A 533 6.72 -29.78 -0.95
N LEU A 534 7.70 -29.45 -1.78
CA LEU A 534 8.31 -28.12 -1.79
C LEU A 534 7.26 -27.04 -2.06
N SER A 535 7.08 -26.10 -1.10
CA SER A 535 6.12 -24.99 -1.23
C SER A 535 6.76 -23.73 -1.78
N CYS A 536 8.04 -23.48 -1.48
CA CYS A 536 8.79 -22.32 -1.92
C CYS A 536 10.17 -22.74 -2.44
N ALA A 537 10.63 -22.15 -3.54
CA ALA A 537 11.91 -22.49 -4.15
C ALA A 537 12.73 -21.23 -4.41
N ILE A 538 13.85 -21.09 -3.71
CA ILE A 538 14.86 -20.07 -3.97
C ILE A 538 15.70 -20.58 -5.15
N ILE A 539 15.50 -19.96 -6.32
CA ILE A 539 16.11 -20.35 -7.59
C ILE A 539 16.48 -19.12 -8.41
N ASN A 540 17.29 -19.31 -9.45
CA ASN A 540 17.46 -18.32 -10.50
C ASN A 540 16.34 -18.46 -11.56
N PRO A 541 15.33 -17.56 -11.60
CA PRO A 541 14.23 -17.66 -12.56
C PRO A 541 14.70 -17.42 -14.01
N ASN A 542 15.86 -16.80 -14.21
CA ASN A 542 16.43 -16.59 -15.55
C ASN A 542 17.03 -17.89 -16.11
N ASN A 543 17.07 -18.98 -15.34
CA ASN A 543 17.48 -20.29 -15.83
C ASN A 543 16.31 -21.00 -16.52
N GLU A 544 16.40 -21.16 -17.84
CA GLU A 544 15.32 -21.73 -18.65
C GLU A 544 14.99 -23.18 -18.26
N ALA A 545 15.99 -24.00 -17.91
CA ALA A 545 15.77 -25.40 -17.52
C ALA A 545 14.97 -25.52 -16.21
N MET A 546 15.23 -24.62 -15.25
CA MET A 546 14.47 -24.52 -13.99
C MET A 546 13.02 -24.12 -14.27
N MET A 547 12.80 -23.09 -15.09
CA MET A 547 11.45 -22.62 -15.43
C MET A 547 10.66 -23.62 -16.27
N LYS A 548 11.31 -24.35 -17.18
CA LYS A 548 10.72 -25.50 -17.89
C LYS A 548 10.25 -26.57 -16.90
N SER A 549 11.08 -26.92 -15.93
CA SER A 549 10.73 -27.89 -14.88
C SER A 549 9.52 -27.43 -14.06
N TYR A 550 9.51 -26.16 -13.62
CA TYR A 550 8.39 -25.57 -12.90
C TYR A 550 7.07 -25.62 -13.68
N ARG A 551 7.04 -25.10 -14.91
CA ARG A 551 5.81 -25.07 -15.73
C ARG A 551 5.34 -26.48 -16.09
N SER A 552 6.27 -27.40 -16.34
CA SER A 552 5.94 -28.80 -16.61
C SER A 552 5.34 -29.47 -15.37
N TYR A 553 5.90 -29.21 -14.18
CA TYR A 553 5.32 -29.67 -12.92
C TYR A 553 3.91 -29.13 -12.71
N LEU A 554 3.66 -27.83 -12.91
CA LEU A 554 2.32 -27.26 -12.75
C LEU A 554 1.29 -27.95 -13.67
N ALA A 555 1.64 -28.17 -14.95
CA ALA A 555 0.79 -28.88 -15.89
C ALA A 555 0.53 -30.33 -15.47
N LEU A 556 1.59 -31.05 -15.05
CA LEU A 556 1.48 -32.45 -14.61
C LEU A 556 0.72 -32.62 -13.29
N ALA A 557 0.84 -31.65 -12.38
CA ALA A 557 0.21 -31.67 -11.07
C ALA A 557 -1.22 -31.11 -11.08
N ASN A 558 -1.76 -30.76 -12.26
CA ASN A 558 -3.07 -30.13 -12.42
C ASN A 558 -3.20 -28.80 -11.65
N LEU A 559 -2.11 -28.02 -11.64
CA LEU A 559 -2.01 -26.67 -11.06
C LEU A 559 -1.93 -25.57 -12.13
N ASP A 560 -2.02 -25.95 -13.40
CA ASP A 560 -2.15 -25.06 -14.56
C ASP A 560 -3.44 -25.43 -15.30
N GLU A 561 -4.51 -24.67 -15.04
CA GLU A 561 -5.83 -24.96 -15.61
C GLU A 561 -5.76 -24.94 -17.14
N GLN A 562 -6.19 -26.05 -17.76
CA GLN A 562 -6.11 -26.26 -19.22
C GLN A 562 -4.69 -26.12 -19.81
N CYS A 563 -3.65 -26.27 -18.98
CA CYS A 563 -2.25 -26.03 -19.36
C CYS A 563 -2.03 -24.64 -19.98
N ALA A 564 -2.83 -23.63 -19.60
CA ALA A 564 -2.81 -22.32 -20.23
C ALA A 564 -1.45 -21.63 -20.08
N GLY A 565 -0.85 -21.67 -18.90
CA GLY A 565 0.47 -21.11 -18.64
C GLY A 565 1.57 -21.83 -19.42
N TYR A 566 1.49 -23.15 -19.53
CA TYR A 566 2.42 -23.96 -20.33
C TYR A 566 2.32 -23.64 -21.82
N ILE A 567 1.10 -23.60 -22.37
CA ILE A 567 0.86 -23.27 -23.79
C ILE A 567 1.29 -21.84 -24.09
N ALA A 568 1.01 -20.87 -23.21
CA ALA A 568 1.45 -19.50 -23.39
C ALA A 568 2.99 -19.39 -23.45
N ALA A 569 3.70 -20.19 -22.65
CA ALA A 569 5.16 -20.18 -22.63
C ALA A 569 5.81 -20.91 -23.82
N TYR A 570 5.20 -21.98 -24.35
CA TYR A 570 5.84 -22.91 -25.28
C TYR A 570 5.11 -23.17 -26.61
N GLY A 571 3.84 -22.76 -26.73
CA GLY A 571 2.96 -23.13 -27.85
C GLY A 571 3.37 -22.62 -29.24
N ASN A 572 4.19 -21.57 -29.30
CA ASN A 572 4.64 -20.94 -30.55
C ASN A 572 6.17 -20.98 -30.73
N GLN A 573 6.90 -21.87 -30.03
CA GLN A 573 8.35 -21.96 -30.20
C GLN A 573 8.72 -22.70 -31.51
N PRO A 574 9.42 -22.07 -32.47
CA PRO A 574 10.07 -22.80 -33.54
C PRO A 574 11.19 -23.70 -32.97
N ALA A 575 11.50 -24.81 -33.66
CA ALA A 575 12.57 -25.72 -33.26
C ALA A 575 13.90 -24.95 -33.09
N ALA A 576 14.55 -25.19 -31.95
CA ALA A 576 15.55 -24.33 -31.31
C ALA A 576 16.68 -23.78 -32.21
N ALA A 577 16.94 -22.47 -32.09
CA ALA A 577 18.22 -21.85 -32.38
C ALA A 577 18.98 -21.59 -31.05
N PRO A 578 20.33 -21.57 -31.03
CA PRO A 578 21.10 -21.36 -29.80
C PRO A 578 20.89 -19.95 -29.24
N ALA A 579 20.72 -19.87 -27.92
CA ALA A 579 20.58 -18.61 -27.19
C ALA A 579 21.79 -17.71 -27.38
N ALA A 580 21.55 -16.48 -27.86
CA ALA A 580 22.54 -15.41 -27.80
C ALA A 580 22.66 -14.92 -26.35
N ALA A 581 23.87 -15.01 -25.80
CA ALA A 581 24.23 -14.29 -24.59
C ALA A 581 24.45 -12.81 -24.95
N GLY A 582 23.73 -11.92 -24.29
CA GLY A 582 23.97 -10.49 -24.39
C GLY A 582 23.02 -9.73 -23.49
N GLY A 583 23.55 -9.15 -22.41
CA GLY A 583 22.86 -8.07 -21.73
C GLY A 583 22.72 -6.92 -22.74
N THR A 584 21.49 -6.66 -23.17
CA THR A 584 21.18 -5.52 -24.04
C THR A 584 21.09 -4.27 -23.18
N ALA A 585 21.71 -3.19 -23.66
CA ALA A 585 21.38 -1.84 -23.21
C ALA A 585 19.86 -1.67 -23.31
N MET A 586 19.24 -1.20 -22.23
CA MET A 586 17.79 -0.99 -22.18
C MET A 586 17.45 0.27 -22.99
N PRO A 587 16.54 0.19 -23.98
CA PRO A 587 16.12 1.36 -24.76
C PRO A 587 15.61 2.51 -23.87
N LEU A 588 15.65 3.74 -24.39
CA LEU A 588 15.20 4.93 -23.65
C LEU A 588 13.74 4.79 -23.18
N ALA A 589 12.83 4.41 -24.09
CA ALA A 589 11.42 4.22 -23.76
C ALA A 589 11.21 3.18 -22.64
N GLU A 590 11.92 2.05 -22.67
CA GLU A 590 11.82 1.01 -21.65
C GLU A 590 12.40 1.48 -20.30
N SER A 591 13.50 2.22 -20.33
CA SER A 591 14.10 2.82 -19.13
C SER A 591 13.14 3.82 -18.46
N ILE A 592 12.39 4.59 -19.25
CA ILE A 592 11.34 5.49 -18.76
C ILE A 592 10.15 4.70 -18.22
N GLU A 593 9.63 3.71 -18.94
CA GLU A 593 8.47 2.90 -18.53
C GLU A 593 8.68 2.15 -17.21
N ARG A 594 9.95 1.83 -16.90
CA ARG A 594 10.34 1.18 -15.64
C ARG A 594 10.81 2.15 -14.55
N GLY A 595 10.83 3.46 -14.83
CA GLY A 595 11.22 4.49 -13.85
C GLY A 595 12.71 4.50 -13.47
N LEU A 596 13.60 4.04 -14.37
CA LEU A 596 15.05 3.95 -14.14
C LEU A 596 15.75 5.25 -14.55
N ARG A 597 15.87 6.19 -13.60
CA ARG A 597 16.34 7.56 -13.85
C ARG A 597 17.71 7.65 -14.51
N GLU A 598 18.74 7.02 -13.94
CA GLU A 598 20.11 7.13 -14.48
C GLU A 598 20.25 6.42 -15.84
N ARG A 599 19.57 5.29 -16.02
CA ARG A 599 19.52 4.61 -17.32
C ARG A 599 18.82 5.44 -18.38
N ALA A 600 17.73 6.12 -18.03
CA ALA A 600 17.05 7.02 -18.95
C ALA A 600 17.97 8.20 -19.35
N ILE A 601 18.74 8.75 -18.41
CA ILE A 601 19.77 9.77 -18.70
C ILE A 601 20.80 9.24 -19.70
N ASP A 602 21.36 8.05 -19.45
CA ASP A 602 22.44 7.50 -20.29
C ASP A 602 21.93 7.06 -21.67
N ALA A 603 20.76 6.42 -21.74
CA ALA A 603 20.10 6.07 -23.00
C ALA A 603 19.75 7.32 -23.83
N ALA A 604 19.32 8.41 -23.18
CA ALA A 604 19.07 9.68 -23.86
C ALA A 604 20.38 10.27 -24.43
N LYS A 605 21.48 10.27 -23.66
CA LYS A 605 22.79 10.72 -24.15
C LYS A 605 23.27 9.90 -25.36
N GLU A 606 23.06 8.59 -25.33
CA GLU A 606 23.43 7.69 -26.42
C GLU A 606 22.59 7.97 -27.68
N MET A 607 21.26 8.08 -27.54
CA MET A 607 20.38 8.40 -28.66
C MET A 607 20.69 9.76 -29.29
N LEU A 608 21.02 10.77 -28.49
CA LEU A 608 21.39 12.11 -28.98
C LEU A 608 22.66 12.12 -29.85
N GLN A 609 23.45 11.05 -29.86
CA GLN A 609 24.58 10.91 -30.79
C GLN A 609 24.12 10.67 -32.24
N THR A 610 22.90 10.15 -32.44
CA THR A 610 22.42 9.67 -33.75
C THR A 610 21.03 10.20 -34.13
N VAL A 611 20.23 10.66 -33.18
CA VAL A 611 18.85 11.12 -33.37
C VAL A 611 18.71 12.59 -32.96
N PRO A 612 18.06 13.45 -33.77
CA PRO A 612 17.79 14.84 -33.41
C PRO A 612 17.02 14.96 -32.08
N PRO A 613 17.33 15.95 -31.22
CA PRO A 613 16.70 16.08 -29.90
C PRO A 613 15.16 16.09 -29.92
N LEU A 614 14.55 16.82 -30.86
CA LEU A 614 13.08 16.87 -31.01
C LEU A 614 12.47 15.51 -31.38
N GLU A 615 13.17 14.69 -32.16
CA GLU A 615 12.72 13.34 -32.51
C GLU A 615 12.82 12.39 -31.31
N VAL A 616 13.84 12.55 -30.45
CA VAL A 616 13.93 11.79 -29.19
C VAL A 616 12.74 12.14 -28.28
N VAL A 617 12.34 13.41 -28.21
CA VAL A 617 11.15 13.82 -27.44
C VAL A 617 9.87 13.20 -28.01
N ASN A 618 9.63 13.39 -29.31
CA ASN A 618 8.35 13.05 -29.93
C ASN A 618 8.17 11.54 -30.16
N ASN A 619 9.24 10.80 -30.42
CA ASN A 619 9.16 9.38 -30.80
C ASN A 619 9.49 8.42 -29.65
N GLU A 620 10.20 8.85 -28.61
CA GLU A 620 10.58 8.00 -27.47
C GLU A 620 9.94 8.45 -26.16
N LEU A 621 10.23 9.69 -25.72
CA LEU A 621 9.80 10.20 -24.41
C LEU A 621 8.26 10.31 -24.29
N ILE A 622 7.61 10.98 -25.24
CA ILE A 622 6.14 11.17 -25.22
C ILE A 622 5.42 9.81 -25.34
N PRO A 623 5.75 8.93 -26.31
CA PRO A 623 5.10 7.63 -26.43
C PRO A 623 5.33 6.71 -25.23
N ALA A 624 6.51 6.74 -24.59
CA ALA A 624 6.76 5.98 -23.37
C ALA A 624 5.83 6.43 -22.23
N LEU A 625 5.72 7.75 -22.00
CA LEU A 625 4.81 8.32 -21.00
C LEU A 625 3.34 8.00 -21.31
N ASP A 626 2.93 8.03 -22.58
CA ASP A 626 1.58 7.64 -22.99
C ASP A 626 1.27 6.16 -22.72
N ARG A 627 2.25 5.26 -22.92
CA ARG A 627 2.11 3.83 -22.54
C ARG A 627 1.96 3.65 -21.03
N VAL A 628 2.76 4.36 -20.22
CA VAL A 628 2.65 4.33 -18.75
C VAL A 628 1.30 4.89 -18.29
N GLY A 629 0.86 6.01 -18.86
CA GLY A 629 -0.44 6.63 -18.58
C GLY A 629 -1.61 5.71 -18.89
N LYS A 630 -1.62 5.10 -20.08
CA LYS A 630 -2.61 4.07 -20.47
C LYS A 630 -2.57 2.84 -19.57
N GLY A 631 -1.39 2.45 -19.11
CA GLY A 631 -1.20 1.38 -18.15
C GLY A 631 -1.84 1.71 -16.78
N PHE A 632 -1.74 2.96 -16.35
CA PHE A 632 -2.33 3.45 -15.11
C PHE A 632 -3.86 3.43 -15.16
N GLU A 633 -4.47 3.89 -16.26
CA GLU A 633 -5.92 3.84 -16.47
C GLU A 633 -6.47 2.38 -16.45
N LYS A 634 -5.70 1.46 -17.04
CA LYS A 634 -6.01 0.02 -17.07
C LYS A 634 -5.71 -0.69 -15.75
N GLY A 635 -5.05 -0.04 -14.79
CA GLY A 635 -4.63 -0.62 -13.52
C GLY A 635 -3.50 -1.65 -13.64
N THR A 636 -2.77 -1.66 -14.76
CA THR A 636 -1.58 -2.50 -14.97
C THR A 636 -0.29 -1.80 -14.56
N VAL A 637 -0.31 -0.47 -14.46
CA VAL A 637 0.75 0.37 -13.88
C VAL A 637 0.16 1.06 -12.65
N PHE A 638 0.92 1.17 -11.57
CA PHE A 638 0.47 1.80 -10.34
C PHE A 638 1.09 3.19 -10.17
N LEU A 639 0.51 4.01 -9.30
CA LEU A 639 0.97 5.37 -9.02
C LEU A 639 2.49 5.49 -8.74
N PRO A 640 3.14 4.57 -7.99
CA PRO A 640 4.58 4.65 -7.75
C PRO A 640 5.38 4.59 -9.06
N GLN A 641 5.06 3.61 -9.92
CA GLN A 641 5.70 3.45 -11.21
C GLN A 641 5.42 4.64 -12.12
N LEU A 642 4.20 5.20 -12.12
CA LEU A 642 3.86 6.41 -12.88
C LEU A 642 4.73 7.60 -12.47
N LEU A 643 4.89 7.86 -11.16
CA LEU A 643 5.71 8.96 -10.65
C LEU A 643 7.20 8.75 -10.93
N MET A 644 7.69 7.51 -10.81
CA MET A 644 9.08 7.20 -11.11
C MET A 644 9.39 7.27 -12.61
N SER A 645 8.47 6.80 -13.46
CA SER A 645 8.53 6.99 -14.91
C SER A 645 8.54 8.46 -15.29
N ALA A 646 7.71 9.27 -14.62
CA ALA A 646 7.70 10.71 -14.76
C ALA A 646 9.05 11.35 -14.40
N GLU A 647 9.66 10.97 -13.26
CA GLU A 647 10.97 11.47 -12.86
C GLU A 647 12.09 11.05 -13.81
N ALA A 648 12.07 9.79 -14.27
CA ALA A 648 13.02 9.28 -15.26
C ALA A 648 12.88 10.00 -16.60
N ALA A 649 11.65 10.22 -17.06
CA ALA A 649 11.37 11.01 -18.26
C ALA A 649 11.85 12.46 -18.10
N LYS A 650 11.58 13.10 -16.96
CA LYS A 650 12.05 14.46 -16.67
C LYS A 650 13.58 14.55 -16.71
N ALA A 651 14.27 13.59 -16.11
CA ALA A 651 15.73 13.56 -16.10
C ALA A 651 16.32 13.33 -17.51
N ALA A 652 15.76 12.40 -18.28
CA ALA A 652 16.12 12.21 -19.68
C ALA A 652 15.81 13.45 -20.53
N PHE A 653 14.67 14.09 -20.29
CA PHE A 653 14.26 15.32 -20.96
C PHE A 653 15.23 16.48 -20.65
N GLU A 654 15.73 16.62 -19.42
CA GLU A 654 16.75 17.62 -19.08
C GLU A 654 18.04 17.45 -19.90
N VAL A 655 18.48 16.22 -20.13
CA VAL A 655 19.63 15.91 -20.99
C VAL A 655 19.36 16.33 -22.43
N VAL A 656 18.18 15.97 -22.96
CA VAL A 656 17.77 16.34 -24.32
C VAL A 656 17.66 17.85 -24.47
N LYS A 657 17.10 18.54 -23.45
CA LYS A 657 16.98 19.99 -23.40
C LYS A 657 18.34 20.69 -23.38
N ASP A 658 19.31 20.18 -22.63
CA ASP A 658 20.66 20.73 -22.62
C ASP A 658 21.35 20.61 -23.99
N ALA A 659 21.04 19.57 -24.77
CA ALA A 659 21.48 19.41 -26.15
C ALA A 659 20.77 20.36 -27.14
N MET A 660 19.62 20.94 -26.76
CA MET A 660 18.80 21.87 -27.56
C MET A 660 19.10 23.36 -27.31
N LYS A 661 20.17 23.71 -26.57
CA LYS A 661 20.49 25.12 -26.22
C LYS A 661 20.49 26.03 -27.45
N GLY A 662 19.39 26.78 -27.64
CA GLY A 662 19.16 27.70 -28.76
C GLY A 662 17.77 27.60 -29.40
N GLU A 663 17.03 26.50 -29.18
CA GLU A 663 15.65 26.35 -29.68
C GLU A 663 14.61 26.65 -28.59
N SER A 664 13.62 27.49 -28.91
CA SER A 664 12.51 27.79 -28.01
C SER A 664 11.55 26.61 -27.93
N GLN A 665 11.38 26.08 -26.72
CA GLN A 665 10.45 25.01 -26.38
C GLN A 665 9.01 25.41 -26.76
N GLN A 666 8.28 24.54 -27.47
CA GLN A 666 6.84 24.74 -27.70
C GLN A 666 6.09 24.31 -26.43
N ILE A 667 5.80 25.28 -25.56
CA ILE A 667 4.90 25.08 -24.42
C ILE A 667 3.48 24.93 -24.98
N LYS A 668 2.80 23.81 -24.70
CA LYS A 668 1.43 23.56 -25.20
C LYS A 668 0.42 24.57 -24.67
N GLY A 669 0.59 24.98 -23.41
CA GLY A 669 -0.30 25.90 -22.73
C GLY A 669 0.08 26.14 -21.27
N LYS A 670 -0.52 27.17 -20.67
CA LYS A 670 -0.42 27.45 -19.23
C LYS A 670 -1.62 26.87 -18.48
N ILE A 671 -1.39 26.27 -17.33
CA ILE A 671 -2.43 25.69 -16.48
C ILE A 671 -2.16 26.09 -15.03
N ILE A 672 -3.18 26.56 -14.31
CA ILE A 672 -3.09 26.77 -12.85
C ILE A 672 -3.53 25.50 -12.15
N LEU A 673 -2.83 25.11 -11.09
CA LEU A 673 -3.27 24.06 -10.16
C LEU A 673 -3.30 24.60 -8.73
N ALA A 674 -4.37 24.31 -7.99
CA ALA A 674 -4.50 24.70 -6.59
C ALA A 674 -5.30 23.67 -5.78
N THR A 675 -4.89 23.41 -4.54
CA THR A 675 -5.77 22.79 -3.55
C THR A 675 -6.58 23.90 -2.92
N VAL A 676 -7.90 23.74 -2.90
CA VAL A 676 -8.82 24.80 -2.48
C VAL A 676 -8.66 25.19 -1.02
N LYS A 677 -9.16 26.38 -0.68
CA LYS A 677 -9.11 26.94 0.66
C LYS A 677 -9.54 25.95 1.76
N GLY A 678 -8.72 25.91 2.79
CA GLY A 678 -8.74 25.04 3.96
C GLY A 678 -8.53 23.56 3.71
N ASP A 679 -8.19 23.19 2.48
CA ASP A 679 -7.70 21.87 2.17
C ASP A 679 -6.18 21.89 2.00
N ILE A 680 -5.49 21.16 2.86
CA ILE A 680 -4.03 21.05 2.82
C ILE A 680 -3.55 19.75 2.18
N HIS A 681 -4.45 18.90 1.68
CA HIS A 681 -4.11 17.65 1.03
C HIS A 681 -3.75 17.95 -0.43
N ASP A 682 -2.46 17.92 -0.74
CA ASP A 682 -1.93 18.33 -2.04
C ASP A 682 -1.43 17.18 -2.90
N ILE A 683 -1.63 15.94 -2.44
CA ILE A 683 -1.17 14.72 -3.12
C ILE A 683 -1.73 14.63 -4.55
N GLY A 684 -3.06 14.64 -4.70
CA GLY A 684 -3.72 14.54 -6.01
C GLY A 684 -3.28 15.66 -6.97
N LYS A 685 -3.25 16.91 -6.48
CA LYS A 685 -2.76 18.08 -7.22
C LYS A 685 -1.32 17.89 -7.69
N ASN A 686 -0.42 17.42 -6.81
CA ASN A 686 0.99 17.24 -7.13
C ASN A 686 1.19 16.14 -8.17
N ILE A 687 0.40 15.07 -8.14
CA ILE A 687 0.40 14.04 -9.20
C ILE A 687 -0.01 14.66 -10.55
N VAL A 688 -1.10 15.42 -10.58
CA VAL A 688 -1.57 16.12 -11.78
C VAL A 688 -0.52 17.11 -12.31
N LYS A 689 0.14 17.85 -11.40
CA LYS A 689 1.24 18.76 -11.75
C LYS A 689 2.36 18.02 -12.47
N VAL A 690 2.85 16.94 -11.87
CA VAL A 690 3.95 16.15 -12.43
C VAL A 690 3.58 15.62 -13.81
N LEU A 691 2.36 15.12 -14.00
CA LEU A 691 1.90 14.66 -15.32
C LEU A 691 1.79 15.81 -16.33
N LEU A 692 1.14 16.92 -15.99
CA LEU A 692 1.01 18.05 -16.92
C LEU A 692 2.37 18.63 -17.33
N GLU A 693 3.31 18.77 -16.39
CA GLU A 693 4.68 19.21 -16.68
C GLU A 693 5.37 18.25 -17.67
N ASN A 694 5.17 16.94 -17.53
CA ASN A 694 5.73 15.93 -18.42
C ASN A 694 5.12 15.95 -19.83
N TYR A 695 3.86 16.38 -19.95
CA TYR A 695 3.18 16.55 -21.24
C TYR A 695 3.44 17.93 -21.87
N ALA A 696 4.50 18.63 -21.43
CA ALA A 696 4.95 19.93 -21.92
C ALA A 696 3.97 21.10 -21.68
N TYR A 697 3.16 21.02 -20.63
CA TYR A 697 2.40 22.16 -20.11
C TYR A 697 3.22 22.97 -19.11
N GLN A 698 2.99 24.29 -19.10
CA GLN A 698 3.51 25.16 -18.05
C GLN A 698 2.50 25.19 -16.89
N VAL A 699 2.86 24.55 -15.77
CA VAL A 699 2.00 24.50 -14.58
C VAL A 699 2.36 25.62 -13.61
N LEU A 700 1.37 26.47 -13.30
CA LEU A 700 1.41 27.46 -12.22
C LEU A 700 0.77 26.84 -10.98
N ASP A 701 1.59 26.20 -10.16
CA ASP A 701 1.16 25.59 -8.92
C ASP A 701 1.04 26.65 -7.81
N LEU A 702 -0.18 26.96 -7.40
CA LEU A 702 -0.46 27.93 -6.33
C LEU A 702 -0.36 27.30 -4.93
N GLY A 703 -0.08 26.00 -4.85
CA GLY A 703 0.04 25.28 -3.59
C GLY A 703 -1.31 24.83 -3.04
N LYS A 704 -1.43 24.88 -1.72
CA LYS A 704 -2.53 24.34 -0.94
C LYS A 704 -3.13 25.39 -0.02
N ASP A 705 -4.36 25.17 0.45
CA ASP A 705 -5.12 26.19 1.20
C ASP A 705 -5.16 27.53 0.45
N VAL A 706 -5.47 27.47 -0.85
CA VAL A 706 -5.40 28.66 -1.72
C VAL A 706 -6.76 29.37 -1.73
N PRO A 707 -6.83 30.66 -1.34
CA PRO A 707 -8.07 31.43 -1.43
C PRO A 707 -8.56 31.59 -2.88
N PRO A 708 -9.88 31.55 -3.13
CA PRO A 708 -10.48 31.76 -4.44
C PRO A 708 -9.98 33.02 -5.17
N GLU A 709 -9.78 34.12 -4.43
CA GLU A 709 -9.33 35.40 -4.98
C GLU A 709 -7.92 35.27 -5.59
N VAL A 710 -7.02 34.54 -4.94
CA VAL A 710 -5.64 34.34 -5.40
C VAL A 710 -5.62 33.55 -6.70
N ILE A 711 -6.49 32.54 -6.83
CA ILE A 711 -6.62 31.72 -8.03
C ILE A 711 -7.10 32.59 -9.20
N VAL A 712 -8.14 33.39 -8.97
CA VAL A 712 -8.75 34.25 -9.98
C VAL A 712 -7.80 35.36 -10.42
N ASP A 713 -7.17 36.05 -9.47
CA ASP A 713 -6.21 37.12 -9.74
C ASP A 713 -5.02 36.59 -10.53
N THR A 714 -4.54 35.38 -10.21
CA THR A 714 -3.47 34.74 -10.97
C THR A 714 -3.91 34.33 -12.37
N ALA A 715 -5.12 33.79 -12.51
CA ALA A 715 -5.67 33.42 -13.83
C ALA A 715 -5.80 34.64 -14.75
N ILE A 716 -6.18 35.80 -14.21
CA ILE A 716 -6.24 37.07 -14.94
C ILE A 716 -4.85 37.58 -15.27
N LYS A 717 -3.96 37.68 -14.27
CA LYS A 717 -2.62 38.25 -14.40
C LYS A 717 -1.74 37.48 -15.40
N GLU A 718 -1.78 36.15 -15.36
CA GLU A 718 -0.91 35.28 -16.17
C GLU A 718 -1.55 34.83 -17.49
N ASP A 719 -2.76 35.32 -17.76
CA ASP A 719 -3.65 34.94 -18.86
C ASP A 719 -3.78 33.42 -19.06
N VAL A 720 -4.18 32.73 -17.99
CA VAL A 720 -4.30 31.26 -17.97
C VAL A 720 -5.69 30.80 -18.44
N PRO A 721 -5.79 29.90 -19.44
CA PRO A 721 -7.07 29.41 -19.96
C PRO A 721 -7.62 28.17 -19.24
N VAL A 722 -6.80 27.44 -18.47
CA VAL A 722 -7.25 26.24 -17.72
C VAL A 722 -6.85 26.34 -16.24
N VAL A 723 -7.80 26.08 -15.34
CA VAL A 723 -7.59 26.01 -13.88
C VAL A 723 -8.01 24.61 -13.40
N GLY A 724 -7.12 23.91 -12.69
CA GLY A 724 -7.40 22.66 -12.00
C GLY A 724 -7.54 22.89 -10.49
N LEU A 725 -8.63 22.41 -9.90
CA LEU A 725 -8.92 22.50 -8.47
C LEU A 725 -8.95 21.11 -7.83
N SER A 726 -8.33 20.97 -6.66
CA SER A 726 -8.30 19.72 -5.89
C SER A 726 -8.84 19.89 -4.47
N ALA A 727 -9.56 18.88 -3.97
CA ALA A 727 -10.03 18.76 -2.59
C ALA A 727 -10.07 17.29 -2.15
N LEU A 728 -9.71 17.01 -0.91
CA LEU A 728 -9.84 15.69 -0.28
C LEU A 728 -10.94 15.67 0.78
N MET A 729 -11.21 16.79 1.45
CA MET A 729 -12.23 16.85 2.50
C MET A 729 -13.58 17.26 1.93
N THR A 730 -14.66 16.59 2.35
CA THR A 730 -16.03 17.02 2.01
C THR A 730 -16.30 18.46 2.45
N THR A 731 -15.62 18.91 3.52
CA THR A 731 -15.80 20.24 4.09
C THR A 731 -15.22 21.38 3.24
N THR A 732 -14.31 21.06 2.32
CA THR A 732 -13.56 22.04 1.52
C THR A 732 -14.07 22.14 0.08
N VAL A 733 -14.89 21.18 -0.37
CA VAL A 733 -15.42 21.15 -1.75
C VAL A 733 -16.27 22.39 -2.08
N VAL A 734 -16.93 23.00 -1.10
CA VAL A 734 -17.68 24.27 -1.27
C VAL A 734 -16.76 25.42 -1.74
N SER A 735 -15.49 25.43 -1.36
CA SER A 735 -14.52 26.42 -1.84
C SER A 735 -14.19 26.26 -3.33
N MET A 736 -14.41 25.08 -3.93
CA MET A 736 -14.32 24.90 -5.38
C MET A 736 -15.43 25.68 -6.10
N GLU A 737 -16.66 25.58 -5.60
CA GLU A 737 -17.82 26.27 -6.18
C GLU A 737 -17.63 27.80 -6.14
N ASP A 738 -17.14 28.33 -5.02
CA ASP A 738 -16.84 29.76 -4.90
C ASP A 738 -15.76 30.20 -5.91
N THR A 739 -14.69 29.41 -6.04
CA THR A 739 -13.64 29.68 -7.04
C THR A 739 -14.19 29.67 -8.47
N ILE A 740 -15.04 28.70 -8.82
CA ILE A 740 -15.66 28.63 -10.15
C ILE A 740 -16.55 29.84 -10.39
N LYS A 741 -17.39 30.23 -9.42
CA LYS A 741 -18.26 31.42 -9.52
C LYS A 741 -17.45 32.68 -9.77
N GLN A 742 -16.37 32.91 -9.00
CA GLN A 742 -15.51 34.07 -9.19
C GLN A 742 -14.78 34.06 -10.54
N LEU A 743 -14.32 32.89 -11.02
CA LEU A 743 -13.72 32.75 -12.35
C LEU A 743 -14.73 33.06 -13.46
N ARG A 744 -15.98 32.59 -13.35
CA ARG A 744 -17.03 32.90 -14.33
C ARG A 744 -17.36 34.39 -14.40
N GLU A 745 -17.35 35.08 -13.26
CA GLU A 745 -17.61 36.52 -13.20
C GLU A 745 -16.44 37.35 -13.76
N LYS A 746 -15.21 37.06 -13.34
CA LYS A 746 -14.04 37.91 -13.62
C LYS A 746 -13.20 37.47 -14.82
N LYS A 747 -13.24 36.18 -15.20
CA LYS A 747 -12.55 35.60 -16.37
C LYS A 747 -13.35 34.47 -17.04
N PRO A 748 -14.52 34.76 -17.65
CA PRO A 748 -15.48 33.75 -18.11
C PRO A 748 -14.94 32.72 -19.13
N GLY A 749 -13.86 33.04 -19.86
CA GLY A 749 -13.25 32.13 -20.83
C GLY A 749 -12.39 31.01 -20.24
N THR A 750 -12.09 31.04 -18.94
CA THR A 750 -11.25 30.02 -18.28
C THR A 750 -12.01 28.71 -18.10
N LYS A 751 -11.43 27.61 -18.57
CA LYS A 751 -11.92 26.25 -18.37
C LYS A 751 -11.50 25.71 -17.00
N VAL A 752 -12.42 25.12 -16.26
CA VAL A 752 -12.17 24.59 -14.91
C VAL A 752 -12.30 23.08 -14.87
N VAL A 753 -11.23 22.41 -14.44
CA VAL A 753 -11.19 20.98 -14.17
C VAL A 753 -11.20 20.78 -12.65
N VAL A 754 -12.02 19.86 -12.15
CA VAL A 754 -12.07 19.53 -10.72
C VAL A 754 -11.79 18.06 -10.49
N GLY A 755 -11.13 17.74 -9.37
CA GLY A 755 -10.85 16.36 -8.96
C GLY A 755 -10.58 16.25 -7.46
N GLY A 756 -10.52 15.02 -6.94
CA GLY A 756 -10.39 14.79 -5.51
C GLY A 756 -11.10 13.52 -5.05
N ALA A 757 -10.68 12.95 -3.90
CA ALA A 757 -11.21 11.68 -3.40
C ALA A 757 -12.72 11.73 -3.06
N VAL A 758 -13.23 12.92 -2.79
CA VAL A 758 -14.64 13.18 -2.45
C VAL A 758 -15.44 13.75 -3.61
N LEU A 759 -14.87 13.85 -4.83
CA LEU A 759 -15.55 14.43 -5.99
C LEU A 759 -16.23 13.35 -6.82
N THR A 760 -17.32 13.74 -7.49
CA THR A 760 -18.07 12.91 -8.44
C THR A 760 -18.40 13.73 -9.69
N GLN A 761 -18.77 13.05 -10.79
CA GLN A 761 -19.21 13.73 -12.01
C GLN A 761 -20.42 14.63 -11.73
N GLU A 762 -21.40 14.11 -11.00
CA GLU A 762 -22.62 14.85 -10.63
C GLU A 762 -22.29 16.09 -9.79
N TYR A 763 -21.36 15.98 -8.83
CA TYR A 763 -20.92 17.13 -8.05
C TYR A 763 -20.24 18.18 -8.93
N ALA A 764 -19.31 17.78 -9.80
CA ALA A 764 -18.60 18.68 -10.69
C ALA A 764 -19.56 19.47 -11.60
N ASP A 765 -20.57 18.79 -12.16
CA ASP A 765 -21.60 19.40 -12.99
C ASP A 765 -22.42 20.42 -12.18
N SER A 766 -22.78 20.08 -10.93
CA SER A 766 -23.59 20.95 -10.05
C SER A 766 -22.90 22.27 -9.70
N ILE A 767 -21.57 22.28 -9.59
CA ILE A 767 -20.77 23.48 -9.29
C ILE A 767 -20.32 24.25 -10.54
N GLY A 768 -20.71 23.79 -11.74
CA GLY A 768 -20.40 24.45 -13.01
C GLY A 768 -18.96 24.28 -13.49
N ALA A 769 -18.28 23.20 -13.08
CA ALA A 769 -16.99 22.82 -13.64
C ALA A 769 -17.14 22.40 -15.11
N ASP A 770 -16.11 22.61 -15.92
CA ASP A 770 -16.14 22.17 -17.33
C ASP A 770 -15.74 20.69 -17.49
N CYS A 771 -15.07 20.11 -16.50
CA CYS A 771 -14.66 18.70 -16.49
C CYS A 771 -14.47 18.17 -15.07
N TYR A 772 -14.98 16.96 -14.82
CA TYR A 772 -14.56 16.13 -13.70
C TYR A 772 -13.43 15.22 -14.14
N ALA A 773 -12.27 15.35 -13.49
CA ALA A 773 -11.15 14.44 -13.68
C ALA A 773 -11.17 13.37 -12.59
N LYS A 774 -11.69 12.19 -12.94
CA LYS A 774 -11.69 11.01 -12.05
C LYS A 774 -10.29 10.50 -11.68
N ASP A 775 -9.30 10.81 -12.51
CA ASP A 775 -7.90 10.46 -12.34
C ASP A 775 -7.01 11.55 -12.94
N ALA A 776 -5.70 11.47 -12.68
CA ALA A 776 -4.77 12.51 -13.10
C ALA A 776 -4.60 12.57 -14.64
N MET A 777 -4.73 11.44 -15.35
CA MET A 777 -4.65 11.39 -16.81
C MET A 777 -5.85 12.06 -17.48
N ALA A 778 -7.04 11.94 -16.90
CA ALA A 778 -8.22 12.66 -17.36
C ALA A 778 -8.01 14.18 -17.41
N THR A 779 -7.22 14.74 -16.47
CA THR A 779 -6.84 16.16 -16.52
C THR A 779 -5.95 16.49 -17.71
N VAL A 780 -4.99 15.62 -18.03
CA VAL A 780 -4.09 15.79 -19.19
C VAL A 780 -4.88 15.72 -20.49
N HIS A 781 -5.75 14.72 -20.66
CA HIS A 781 -6.59 14.58 -21.85
C HIS A 781 -7.53 15.77 -22.04
N TYR A 782 -8.10 16.28 -20.94
CA TYR A 782 -8.92 17.48 -21.01
C TYR A 782 -8.09 18.69 -21.43
N ALA A 783 -6.88 18.87 -20.89
CA ALA A 783 -5.98 19.93 -21.31
C ALA A 783 -5.66 19.85 -22.82
N ASP A 784 -5.29 18.68 -23.34
CA ASP A 784 -5.03 18.48 -24.78
C ASP A 784 -6.25 18.90 -25.63
N SER A 785 -7.47 18.58 -25.19
CA SER A 785 -8.69 19.00 -25.87
C SER A 785 -8.93 20.51 -25.90
N VAL A 786 -8.52 21.24 -24.85
CA VAL A 786 -8.69 22.69 -24.75
C VAL A 786 -7.61 23.42 -25.57
N PHE A 787 -6.38 22.90 -25.60
CA PHE A 787 -5.27 23.49 -26.35
C PHE A 787 -5.18 23.02 -27.81
N GLY A 788 -6.01 22.06 -28.22
CA GLY A 788 -6.13 21.61 -29.62
C GLY A 788 -4.91 20.81 -30.11
N VAL A 789 -4.36 19.97 -29.23
CA VAL A 789 -3.13 19.19 -29.45
C VAL A 789 -3.42 17.74 -29.82
#